data_AF-A0A2T1G3N8-F1
#
_entry.id   AF-A0A2T1G3N8-F1
#
_cell.length_a   1.000
_cell.length_b   1.000
_cell.length_c   1.000
_cell.angle_alpha   90.00
_cell.angle_beta   90.00
_cell.angle_gamma   90.00
#
_symmetry.space_group_name_H-M   'P 1'
#
loop_
_entity.id
_entity.type
_entity.pdbx_description
1 polymer ?
#
loop_
_entity_poly.entity_id
_entity_poly.type
_entity_poly.pdbx_seq_one_letter_code
_entity_poly.pdbx_strand_id
1 'polypeptide(L)'
;MLDTKSLFNESYYLAKNPVVASAVASGNFPIAFTHFTQFGQFEGRSPSVLFDSNYYLLNNPDVTAAVNNKATTAIQHFITFGESEGRNPSAFYNNSYYLAKNPDVTAAVDRDEITGIGHFILFGESENRSPSPLYNDSYYLGKNPGVAAAVKRDEITGIEHYIKFGAAEAREVTPFIKSGDSTLPNGVAAGDTTQTSTVLWTRSTVLGNVVFEYSTDRNFGNILGTLTNTATDIAMPVKVQLTNLKPATQYFYRVRDTAGTSAVGQFRTAAELGSRQGLRFGVAGDWQGQLTPFPAIANAPERNLDFFVRIGDSAYVDDLSPDLPGVRQPKTLEEFSTKQNEVYSQRYGLNTWANLQASTSIYSTWDDHELTNDFAGGAAAAESPQKEGIFGTGRGFVNDTPVFDDALRAFQAYNPIRDDFYGNTRDPRTANEQKLYRYNTYGSDAATFVLDLRSFRDNSLKSIAETSDQATVNKFLNDAFTPNRTMLGAVQLQDLKNDLLKSQQNGITWKVIMSSDPIQNFGIPVAGDRWEGYAAERTDLLRFIKENNIKNVVFATGDFHGYVVNNVTYQEAAGQPQIPTDVIDVMTSPVAIQLNIGQGPFAAPFGPATVAFTPAALLPQSEKDRYNSLPTREQKDAFVRNILDTRTAPLGYDPVGLEGSGIDAKLLQGQYLGVHTYGWNEFEITPGTQQLLVTTYGVEPYTQPQLDANPQAIINQKPFIVSQFVVNPK
;
A
#
# COMPACT_ATOMS: atom_id res chain seq x y z
N MET A 1 23.81 34.19 15.86
CA MET A 1 24.10 32.91 16.53
C MET A 1 23.19 32.79 17.72
N LEU A 2 22.69 31.58 17.97
CA LEU A 2 21.74 31.32 19.04
C LEU A 2 22.43 31.44 20.40
N ASP A 3 21.65 31.61 21.46
CA ASP A 3 22.12 31.50 22.84
C ASP A 3 21.29 30.48 23.62
N THR A 4 21.66 30.22 24.88
CA THR A 4 20.95 29.25 25.73
C THR A 4 19.48 29.63 25.90
N LYS A 5 19.17 30.92 25.89
CA LYS A 5 17.79 31.41 26.03
C LYS A 5 16.96 31.11 24.79
N SER A 6 17.57 31.19 23.60
CA SER A 6 16.94 30.87 22.31
C SER A 6 16.46 29.43 22.22
N LEU A 7 17.16 28.50 22.90
CA LEU A 7 16.80 27.07 22.94
C LEU A 7 16.03 26.65 24.20
N PHE A 8 15.69 27.58 25.09
CA PHE A 8 15.01 27.27 26.35
C PHE A 8 13.50 27.43 26.23
N ASN A 9 12.77 26.36 26.53
CA ASN A 9 11.32 26.39 26.65
C ASN A 9 10.92 26.11 28.10
N GLU A 10 10.39 27.13 28.78
CA GLU A 10 10.01 27.05 30.19
C GLU A 10 8.92 26.00 30.44
N SER A 11 7.86 25.98 29.64
CA SER A 11 6.75 25.02 29.77
C SER A 11 7.24 23.57 29.65
N TYR A 12 8.05 23.28 28.63
CA TYR A 12 8.67 21.97 28.41
C TYR A 12 9.57 21.58 29.58
N TYR A 13 10.47 22.49 29.98
CA TYR A 13 11.43 22.22 31.03
C TYR A 13 10.75 21.94 32.37
N LEU A 14 9.72 22.72 32.73
CA LEU A 14 8.94 22.46 33.94
C LEU A 14 8.14 21.16 33.87
N ALA A 15 7.53 20.84 32.73
CA ALA A 15 6.79 19.59 32.52
C ALA A 15 7.69 18.34 32.66
N LYS A 16 8.92 18.40 32.15
CA LYS A 16 9.90 17.31 32.28
C LYS A 16 10.59 17.25 33.63
N ASN A 17 10.49 18.30 34.44
CA ASN A 17 11.19 18.42 35.71
C ASN A 17 10.24 18.84 36.85
N PRO A 18 9.34 17.95 37.32
CA PRO A 18 8.30 18.29 38.30
C PRO A 18 8.83 18.90 39.60
N VAL A 19 9.99 18.43 40.07
CA VAL A 19 10.66 18.98 41.26
C VAL A 19 11.07 20.44 41.06
N VAL A 20 11.53 20.78 39.85
CA VAL A 20 11.89 22.16 39.51
C VAL A 20 10.65 23.03 39.39
N ALA A 21 9.55 22.49 38.83
CA ALA A 21 8.27 23.17 38.80
C ALA A 21 7.78 23.54 40.22
N SER A 22 7.89 22.61 41.18
CA SER A 22 7.59 22.91 42.59
C SER A 22 8.53 23.96 43.18
N ALA A 23 9.82 23.94 42.85
CA ALA A 23 10.79 24.91 43.35
C ALA A 23 10.56 26.32 42.80
N VAL A 24 10.21 26.47 41.52
CA VAL A 24 9.83 27.75 40.90
C VAL A 24 8.53 28.26 41.51
N ALA A 25 7.51 27.40 41.64
CA ALA A 25 6.23 27.77 42.24
C ALA A 25 6.35 28.22 43.71
N SER A 26 7.33 27.69 44.45
CA SER A 26 7.62 28.05 45.84
C SER A 26 8.52 29.28 45.98
N GLY A 27 8.95 29.89 44.87
CA GLY A 27 9.82 31.08 44.86
C GLY A 27 11.31 30.78 45.14
N ASN A 28 11.72 29.51 45.20
CA ASN A 28 13.13 29.14 45.38
C ASN A 28 13.98 29.50 44.14
N PHE A 29 13.34 29.58 42.97
CA PHE A 29 13.92 30.09 41.73
C PHE A 29 12.97 31.13 41.12
N PRO A 30 13.47 32.28 40.65
CA PRO A 30 12.62 33.31 40.04
C PRO A 30 11.88 32.84 38.79
N ILE A 31 12.57 32.07 37.93
CA ILE A 31 12.05 31.43 36.72
C ILE A 31 12.82 30.13 36.47
N ALA A 32 12.26 29.23 35.66
CA ALA A 32 12.86 27.94 35.36
C ALA A 32 14.21 28.08 34.63
N PHE A 33 14.38 29.14 33.83
CA PHE A 33 15.64 29.42 33.13
C PHE A 33 16.81 29.64 34.11
N THR A 34 16.56 30.26 35.27
CA THR A 34 17.58 30.43 36.33
C THR A 34 18.02 29.08 36.87
N HIS A 35 17.08 28.17 37.13
CA HIS A 35 17.44 26.81 37.54
C HIS A 35 18.23 26.10 36.44
N PHE A 36 17.80 26.19 35.19
CA PHE A 36 18.48 25.49 34.09
C PHE A 36 19.93 25.96 33.93
N THR A 37 20.16 27.27 33.90
CA THR A 37 21.50 27.84 33.72
C THR A 37 22.44 27.56 34.90
N GLN A 38 21.92 27.51 36.13
CA GLN A 38 22.75 27.25 37.32
C GLN A 38 22.97 25.75 37.60
N PHE A 39 21.97 24.91 37.29
CA PHE A 39 21.96 23.50 37.68
C PHE A 39 21.60 22.58 36.51
N GLY A 40 20.47 22.83 35.84
CA GLY A 40 19.89 21.89 34.88
C GLY A 40 20.82 21.49 33.72
N GLN A 41 21.57 22.45 33.16
CA GLN A 41 22.52 22.17 32.09
C GLN A 41 23.70 21.28 32.53
N PHE A 42 24.10 21.36 33.81
CA PHE A 42 25.16 20.53 34.39
C PHE A 42 24.64 19.16 34.85
N GLU A 43 23.34 19.07 35.12
CA GLU A 43 22.63 17.83 35.42
C GLU A 43 22.21 17.06 34.16
N GLY A 44 22.56 17.56 32.96
CA GLY A 44 22.21 16.93 31.69
C GLY A 44 20.72 17.00 31.35
N ARG A 45 19.97 17.95 31.92
CA ARG A 45 18.55 18.13 31.60
C ARG A 45 18.38 18.77 30.22
N SER A 46 17.30 18.43 29.55
CA SER A 46 16.94 18.97 28.22
C SER A 46 16.11 20.25 28.38
N PRO A 47 16.54 21.41 27.83
CA PRO A 47 15.85 22.68 28.00
C PRO A 47 14.64 22.88 27.09
N SER A 48 14.50 22.11 26.02
CA SER A 48 13.36 22.16 25.10
C SER A 48 13.26 20.88 24.27
N VAL A 49 12.24 20.77 23.42
CA VAL A 49 12.15 19.71 22.42
C VAL A 49 13.19 19.85 21.29
N LEU A 50 13.70 21.07 21.08
CA LEU A 50 14.73 21.36 20.07
C LEU A 50 16.15 21.03 20.56
N PHE A 51 16.36 20.82 21.86
CA PHE A 51 17.65 20.38 22.39
C PHE A 51 17.47 19.28 23.43
N ASP A 52 17.91 18.07 23.09
CA ASP A 52 17.91 16.94 24.01
C ASP A 52 19.35 16.61 24.39
N SER A 53 19.70 16.86 25.66
CA SER A 53 21.06 16.66 26.19
C SER A 53 21.52 15.21 26.07
N ASN A 54 20.63 14.24 26.28
CA ASN A 54 20.98 12.82 26.16
C ASN A 54 21.17 12.43 24.70
N TYR A 55 20.26 12.85 23.83
CA TYR A 55 20.38 12.63 22.38
C TYR A 55 21.68 13.23 21.86
N TYR A 56 21.98 14.49 22.20
CA TYR A 56 23.13 15.20 21.69
C TYR A 56 24.44 14.54 22.13
N LEU A 57 24.56 14.14 23.41
CA LEU A 57 25.75 13.44 23.89
C LEU A 57 25.90 12.04 23.30
N LEU A 58 24.79 11.29 23.17
CA LEU A 58 24.78 9.96 22.55
C LEU A 58 25.28 10.02 21.10
N ASN A 59 24.87 11.04 20.34
CA ASN A 59 25.26 11.21 18.93
C ASN A 59 26.61 11.93 18.77
N ASN A 60 27.20 12.45 19.84
CA ASN A 60 28.47 13.17 19.81
C ASN A 60 29.42 12.67 20.92
N PRO A 61 30.03 11.48 20.76
CA PRO A 61 30.90 10.89 21.78
C PRO A 61 32.13 11.74 22.12
N ASP A 62 32.62 12.54 21.17
CA ASP A 62 33.67 13.55 21.35
C ASP A 62 33.28 14.60 22.40
N VAL A 63 32.01 15.03 22.37
CA VAL A 63 31.44 16.00 23.31
C VAL A 63 31.18 15.36 24.67
N THR A 64 30.75 14.10 24.70
CA THR A 64 30.54 13.34 25.94
C THR A 64 31.78 13.34 26.82
N ALA A 65 32.96 13.14 26.24
CA ALA A 65 34.22 13.21 26.99
C ALA A 65 34.47 14.60 27.60
N ALA A 66 34.19 15.68 26.87
CA ALA A 66 34.36 17.04 27.35
C ALA A 66 33.37 17.40 28.48
N VAL A 67 32.12 16.92 28.38
CA VAL A 67 31.11 17.10 29.44
C VAL A 67 31.45 16.32 30.69
N ASN A 68 31.89 15.06 30.57
CA ASN A 68 32.32 14.25 31.71
C ASN A 68 33.50 14.87 32.48
N ASN A 69 34.40 15.55 31.76
CA ASN A 69 35.52 16.30 32.34
C ASN A 69 35.13 17.70 32.83
N LYS A 70 33.84 18.05 32.81
CA LYS A 70 33.29 19.36 33.23
C LYS A 70 33.90 20.56 32.48
N ALA A 71 34.42 20.34 31.27
CA ALA A 71 34.99 21.41 30.44
C ALA A 71 33.90 22.24 29.73
N THR A 72 32.73 21.64 29.49
CA THR A 72 31.55 22.27 28.87
C THR A 72 30.28 21.55 29.33
N THR A 73 29.10 22.09 29.03
CA THR A 73 27.84 21.35 29.04
C THR A 73 27.46 20.97 27.61
N ALA A 74 26.50 20.06 27.44
CA ALA A 74 25.99 19.65 26.13
C ALA A 74 25.50 20.86 25.31
N ILE A 75 24.62 21.67 25.91
CA ILE A 75 24.07 22.86 25.26
C ILE A 75 25.12 23.94 25.01
N GLN A 76 26.07 24.15 25.92
CA GLN A 76 27.14 25.12 25.71
C GLN A 76 28.03 24.72 24.54
N HIS A 77 28.36 23.43 24.41
CA HIS A 77 29.11 22.94 23.24
C HIS A 77 28.34 23.16 21.94
N PHE A 78 27.04 22.85 21.93
CA PHE A 78 26.21 23.07 20.76
C PHE A 78 26.17 24.52 20.31
N ILE A 79 25.90 25.45 21.23
CA ILE A 79 25.87 26.88 20.91
C ILE A 79 27.22 27.39 20.42
N THR A 80 28.32 26.89 21.00
CA THR A 80 29.66 27.40 20.68
C THR A 80 30.22 26.82 19.38
N PHE A 81 29.90 25.55 19.07
CA PHE A 81 30.50 24.80 17.95
C PHE A 81 29.46 24.02 17.15
N GLY A 82 28.60 23.28 17.83
CA GLY A 82 27.68 22.32 17.18
C GLY A 82 26.70 22.96 16.19
N GLU A 83 26.26 24.20 16.43
CA GLU A 83 25.38 24.95 15.55
C GLU A 83 26.04 25.19 14.18
N SER A 84 27.27 25.74 14.17
CA SER A 84 28.04 25.99 12.95
C SER A 84 28.55 24.72 12.28
N GLU A 85 28.75 23.65 13.06
CA GLU A 85 29.12 22.32 12.53
C GLU A 85 27.91 21.56 11.96
N GLY A 86 26.69 22.13 12.04
CA GLY A 86 25.47 21.51 11.52
C GLY A 86 25.05 20.25 12.29
N ARG A 87 25.46 20.10 13.56
CA ARG A 87 25.09 18.95 14.41
C ARG A 87 23.61 18.99 14.75
N ASN A 88 22.97 17.82 14.89
CA ASN A 88 21.58 17.73 15.30
C ASN A 88 21.46 17.81 16.84
N PRO A 89 20.76 18.80 17.40
CA PRO A 89 20.63 18.99 18.85
C PRO A 89 19.56 18.11 19.51
N SER A 90 18.61 17.59 18.75
CA SER A 90 17.60 16.63 19.21
C SER A 90 17.11 15.78 18.04
N ALA A 91 16.36 14.72 18.32
CA ALA A 91 15.70 13.95 17.27
C ALA A 91 14.67 14.79 16.48
N PHE A 92 14.14 15.86 17.10
CA PHE A 92 13.09 16.72 16.55
C PHE A 92 13.59 17.79 15.59
N TYR A 93 14.91 18.03 15.52
CA TYR A 93 15.53 18.88 14.51
C TYR A 93 16.59 18.12 13.73
N ASN A 94 16.47 18.09 12.40
CA ASN A 94 17.46 17.46 11.52
C ASN A 94 17.98 18.47 10.50
N ASN A 95 19.24 18.87 10.63
CA ASN A 95 19.87 19.89 9.79
C ASN A 95 19.92 19.47 8.32
N SER A 96 20.35 18.24 8.01
CA SER A 96 20.43 17.76 6.64
C SER A 96 19.07 17.71 5.95
N TYR A 97 18.04 17.25 6.66
CA TYR A 97 16.65 17.27 6.18
C TYR A 97 16.17 18.71 5.94
N TYR A 98 16.38 19.58 6.93
CA TYR A 98 15.92 20.95 6.87
C TYR A 98 16.55 21.70 5.69
N LEU A 99 17.85 21.57 5.47
CA LEU A 99 18.53 22.20 4.33
C LEU A 99 18.09 21.61 3.00
N ALA A 100 17.96 20.28 2.89
CA ALA A 100 17.48 19.63 1.69
C ALA A 100 16.06 20.07 1.28
N LYS A 101 15.19 20.36 2.26
CA LYS A 101 13.83 20.89 2.01
C LYS A 101 13.80 22.39 1.75
N ASN A 102 14.87 23.12 2.07
CA ASN A 102 14.92 24.57 2.02
C ASN A 102 16.20 25.04 1.27
N PRO A 103 16.22 24.96 -0.08
CA PRO A 103 17.40 25.34 -0.87
C PRO A 103 17.80 26.81 -0.70
N ASP A 104 16.85 27.69 -0.42
CA ASP A 104 17.08 29.10 -0.08
C ASP A 104 17.91 29.25 1.21
N VAL A 105 17.60 28.43 2.22
CA VAL A 105 18.34 28.38 3.49
C VAL A 105 19.71 27.74 3.27
N THR A 106 19.80 26.68 2.47
CA THR A 106 21.09 26.06 2.08
C THR A 106 22.03 27.11 1.51
N ALA A 107 21.55 27.94 0.58
CA ALA A 107 22.37 28.98 -0.02
C ALA A 107 22.83 30.04 1.00
N ALA A 108 22.03 30.36 2.02
CA ALA A 108 22.41 31.29 3.09
C ALA A 108 23.43 30.66 4.06
N VAL A 109 23.29 29.36 4.35
CA VAL A 109 24.25 28.58 5.14
C VAL A 109 25.60 28.50 4.43
N ASP A 110 25.62 28.23 3.12
CA ASP A 110 26.85 28.18 2.31
C ASP A 110 27.60 29.52 2.26
N ARG A 111 26.91 30.64 2.57
CA ARG A 111 27.49 31.99 2.66
C ARG A 111 27.85 32.40 4.09
N ASP A 112 27.77 31.48 5.06
CA ASP A 112 27.97 31.75 6.49
C ASP A 112 27.07 32.87 7.05
N GLU A 113 25.90 33.13 6.44
CA GLU A 113 24.99 34.20 6.87
C GLU A 113 24.14 33.76 8.07
N ILE A 114 23.77 32.49 8.12
CA ILE A 114 22.93 31.87 9.16
C ILE A 114 23.19 30.37 9.20
N THR A 115 22.90 29.70 10.32
CA THR A 115 22.90 28.24 10.40
C THR A 115 21.51 27.70 10.06
N GLY A 116 21.39 26.40 9.73
CA GLY A 116 20.09 25.79 9.45
C GLY A 116 19.12 25.92 10.63
N ILE A 117 19.57 25.61 11.86
CA ILE A 117 18.72 25.72 13.05
C ILE A 117 18.48 27.17 13.45
N GLY A 118 19.47 28.05 13.22
CA GLY A 118 19.32 29.48 13.42
C GLY A 118 18.21 30.04 12.55
N HIS A 119 18.16 29.65 11.27
CA HIS A 119 17.06 30.01 10.39
C HIS A 119 15.73 29.45 10.88
N PHE A 120 15.70 28.18 11.28
CA PHE A 120 14.47 27.56 11.76
C PHE A 120 13.86 28.31 12.95
N ILE A 121 14.66 28.60 13.99
CA ILE A 121 14.18 29.27 15.20
C ILE A 121 13.80 30.73 14.92
N LEU A 122 14.55 31.44 14.07
CA LEU A 122 14.30 32.86 13.80
C LEU A 122 13.16 33.11 12.81
N PHE A 123 12.95 32.20 11.86
CA PHE A 123 12.04 32.39 10.72
C PHE A 123 11.21 31.13 10.44
N GLY A 124 11.86 29.96 10.38
CA GLY A 124 11.22 28.71 9.95
C GLY A 124 9.99 28.29 10.74
N GLU A 125 9.95 28.54 12.06
CA GLU A 125 8.77 28.30 12.89
C GLU A 125 7.55 29.10 12.38
N SER A 126 7.71 30.41 12.19
CA SER A 126 6.65 31.30 11.68
C SER A 126 6.34 31.08 10.20
N GLU A 127 7.27 30.53 9.44
CA GLU A 127 7.09 30.16 8.02
C GLU A 127 6.52 28.74 7.85
N ASN A 128 6.16 28.07 8.95
CA ASN A 128 5.65 26.68 8.97
C ASN A 128 6.57 25.67 8.27
N ARG A 129 7.90 25.87 8.34
CA ARG A 129 8.87 24.94 7.76
C ARG A 129 9.09 23.76 8.71
N SER A 130 8.91 22.53 8.22
CA SER A 130 9.11 21.33 9.05
C SER A 130 10.60 21.15 9.42
N PRO A 131 10.95 21.04 10.72
CA PRO A 131 12.35 20.94 11.18
C PRO A 131 12.95 19.54 11.06
N SER A 132 12.11 18.52 10.92
CA SER A 132 12.54 17.12 10.81
C SER A 132 11.42 16.25 10.24
N PRO A 133 11.72 15.04 9.77
CA PRO A 133 10.69 14.07 9.38
C PRO A 133 9.72 13.69 10.52
N LEU A 134 10.06 13.97 11.79
CA LEU A 134 9.20 13.67 12.94
C LEU A 134 7.97 14.56 13.05
N TYR A 135 7.92 15.68 12.31
CA TYR A 135 6.81 16.62 12.39
C TYR A 135 6.01 16.64 11.09
N ASN A 136 4.76 16.18 11.18
CA ASN A 136 3.76 16.26 10.11
C ASN A 136 2.65 17.26 10.53
N ASP A 137 2.61 18.41 9.86
CA ASP A 137 1.71 19.52 10.21
C ASP A 137 0.23 19.13 10.08
N SER A 138 -0.14 18.50 8.95
CA SER A 138 -1.52 18.04 8.70
C SER A 138 -2.03 17.09 9.80
N TYR A 139 -1.20 16.11 10.20
CA TYR A 139 -1.51 15.20 11.31
C TYR A 139 -1.66 15.98 12.62
N TYR A 140 -0.69 16.84 12.93
CA TYR A 140 -0.69 17.61 14.18
C TYR A 140 -1.93 18.49 14.30
N LEU A 141 -2.24 19.28 13.28
CA LEU A 141 -3.41 20.15 13.26
C LEU A 141 -4.73 19.35 13.29
N GLY A 142 -4.75 18.19 12.62
CA GLY A 142 -5.88 17.26 12.64
C GLY A 142 -6.20 16.71 14.04
N LYS A 143 -5.17 16.38 14.83
CA LYS A 143 -5.33 15.96 16.24
C LYS A 143 -5.63 17.12 17.19
N ASN A 144 -5.43 18.36 16.74
CA ASN A 144 -5.50 19.54 17.59
C ASN A 144 -6.39 20.64 16.98
N PRO A 145 -7.74 20.46 16.96
CA PRO A 145 -8.65 21.38 16.25
C PRO A 145 -8.59 22.83 16.74
N GLY A 146 -8.33 23.05 18.02
CA GLY A 146 -8.16 24.39 18.58
C GLY A 146 -6.93 25.11 18.00
N VAL A 147 -5.85 24.36 17.75
CA VAL A 147 -4.62 24.86 17.12
C VAL A 147 -4.87 25.12 15.64
N ALA A 148 -5.52 24.20 14.94
CA ALA A 148 -5.91 24.38 13.54
C ALA A 148 -6.76 25.65 13.33
N ALA A 149 -7.65 25.95 14.29
CA ALA A 149 -8.44 27.17 14.25
C ALA A 149 -7.58 28.44 14.45
N ALA A 150 -6.54 28.39 15.28
CA ALA A 150 -5.60 29.50 15.47
C ALA A 150 -4.70 29.72 14.25
N VAL A 151 -4.21 28.64 13.62
CA VAL A 151 -3.45 28.69 12.35
C VAL A 151 -4.29 29.37 11.26
N LYS A 152 -5.56 29.00 11.12
CA LYS A 152 -6.47 29.64 10.15
C LYS A 152 -6.70 31.14 10.40
N ARG A 153 -6.48 31.60 11.63
CA ARG A 153 -6.56 33.03 12.01
C ARG A 153 -5.20 33.74 11.95
N ASP A 154 -4.16 33.06 11.47
CA ASP A 154 -2.79 33.57 11.39
C ASP A 154 -2.23 34.00 12.76
N GLU A 155 -2.66 33.33 13.83
CA GLU A 155 -2.25 33.65 15.20
C GLU A 155 -0.94 32.95 15.61
N ILE A 156 -0.70 31.76 15.08
CA ILE A 156 0.44 30.87 15.38
C ILE A 156 0.52 29.80 14.29
N THR A 157 1.70 29.26 13.97
CA THR A 157 1.81 28.06 13.12
C THR A 157 1.62 26.77 13.93
N GLY A 158 1.37 25.64 13.25
CA GLY A 158 1.28 24.34 13.91
C GLY A 158 2.57 23.97 14.63
N ILE A 159 3.71 24.17 13.95
CA ILE A 159 5.03 23.83 14.49
C ILE A 159 5.41 24.72 15.67
N GLU A 160 5.12 26.02 15.58
CA GLU A 160 5.35 26.98 16.66
C GLU A 160 4.52 26.61 17.89
N HIS A 161 3.24 26.25 17.70
CA HIS A 161 2.39 25.79 18.80
C HIS A 161 2.95 24.50 19.45
N TYR A 162 3.40 23.53 18.64
CA TYR A 162 3.97 22.30 19.18
C TYR A 162 5.21 22.57 20.03
N ILE A 163 6.15 23.37 19.50
CA ILE A 163 7.39 23.71 20.21
C ILE A 163 7.08 24.45 21.51
N LYS A 164 6.16 25.43 21.48
CA LYS A 164 5.81 26.24 22.65
C LYS A 164 5.03 25.47 23.72
N PHE A 165 4.08 24.64 23.31
CA PHE A 165 3.11 24.01 24.22
C PHE A 165 3.00 22.50 24.02
N GLY A 166 2.83 22.05 22.77
CA GLY A 166 2.48 20.67 22.46
C GLY A 166 3.49 19.62 22.96
N ALA A 167 4.78 19.93 22.94
CA ALA A 167 5.82 19.03 23.42
C ALA A 167 5.77 18.84 24.95
N ALA A 168 5.43 19.89 25.71
CA ALA A 168 5.24 19.83 27.16
C ALA A 168 4.01 18.99 27.54
N GLU A 169 2.99 19.02 26.69
CA GLU A 169 1.74 18.28 26.82
C GLU A 169 1.80 16.86 26.24
N ALA A 170 2.97 16.44 25.73
CA ALA A 170 3.18 15.15 25.09
C ALA A 170 2.24 14.86 23.91
N ARG A 171 1.89 15.89 23.12
CA ARG A 171 1.06 15.73 21.92
C ARG A 171 1.79 14.95 20.83
N GLU A 172 1.06 14.09 20.13
CA GLU A 172 1.54 13.35 18.96
C GLU A 172 1.76 14.29 17.77
N VAL A 173 2.82 14.06 16.98
CA VAL A 173 3.25 14.94 15.86
C VAL A 173 3.41 14.22 14.53
N THR A 174 3.36 12.89 14.53
CA THR A 174 3.51 12.07 13.32
C THR A 174 2.77 10.75 13.50
N PRO A 175 2.17 10.20 12.43
CA PRO A 175 1.57 8.86 12.46
C PRO A 175 2.62 7.73 12.40
N PHE A 176 3.88 8.04 12.11
CA PHE A 176 4.93 7.04 11.88
C PHE A 176 5.60 6.53 13.15
N ILE A 177 5.47 7.24 14.28
CA ILE A 177 6.14 6.94 15.55
C ILE A 177 5.17 7.14 16.71
N LYS A 178 5.07 6.14 17.59
CA LYS A 178 4.53 6.31 18.95
C LYS A 178 5.60 6.04 20.00
N SER A 179 5.47 6.70 21.14
CA SER A 179 6.41 6.55 22.26
C SER A 179 6.41 5.11 22.79
N GLY A 180 7.59 4.48 22.82
CA GLY A 180 7.77 3.10 23.30
C GLY A 180 7.66 2.02 22.22
N ASP A 181 7.39 2.37 20.96
CA ASP A 181 7.31 1.43 19.84
C ASP A 181 8.70 1.01 19.33
N SER A 182 8.74 -0.13 18.65
CA SER A 182 9.89 -0.58 17.85
C SER A 182 10.35 0.50 16.87
N THR A 183 11.66 0.69 16.71
CA THR A 183 12.20 1.57 15.66
C THR A 183 12.10 0.95 14.25
N LEU A 184 11.63 -0.29 14.15
CA LEU A 184 11.18 -0.96 12.92
C LEU A 184 9.65 -1.23 13.00
N PRO A 185 8.78 -0.19 12.96
CA PRO A 185 7.37 -0.32 13.33
C PRO A 185 6.55 -1.21 12.38
N ASN A 186 6.95 -1.28 11.11
CA ASN A 186 6.27 -2.07 10.08
C ASN A 186 6.88 -3.48 9.91
N GLY A 187 7.87 -3.85 10.73
CA GLY A 187 8.59 -5.11 10.59
C GLY A 187 9.46 -5.13 9.34
N VAL A 188 9.58 -6.31 8.74
CA VAL A 188 10.45 -6.57 7.58
C VAL A 188 9.68 -7.31 6.51
N ALA A 189 10.07 -7.12 5.25
CA ALA A 189 9.48 -7.82 4.12
C ALA A 189 10.54 -8.31 3.13
N ALA A 190 10.22 -9.39 2.44
CA ALA A 190 10.92 -9.83 1.24
C ALA A 190 9.92 -9.85 0.07
N GLY A 191 10.36 -9.56 -1.14
CA GLY A 191 9.47 -9.51 -2.29
C GLY A 191 10.18 -9.57 -3.62
N ASP A 192 9.39 -9.67 -4.69
CA ASP A 192 9.89 -9.86 -6.06
C ASP A 192 10.91 -11.02 -6.15
N THR A 193 10.66 -12.09 -5.38
CA THR A 193 11.60 -13.20 -5.24
C THR A 193 11.59 -14.11 -6.46
N THR A 194 12.68 -14.09 -7.22
CA THR A 194 12.87 -14.94 -8.39
C THR A 194 13.56 -16.26 -8.02
N GLN A 195 14.03 -17.01 -9.02
CA GLN A 195 14.92 -18.15 -8.80
C GLN A 195 16.26 -17.75 -8.16
N THR A 196 16.72 -16.51 -8.36
CA THR A 196 18.10 -16.10 -8.00
C THR A 196 18.20 -14.74 -7.31
N SER A 197 17.09 -14.07 -7.04
CA SER A 197 17.07 -12.75 -6.43
C SER A 197 15.87 -12.54 -5.51
N THR A 198 15.96 -11.56 -4.61
CA THR A 198 14.83 -11.02 -3.85
C THR A 198 15.12 -9.55 -3.50
N VAL A 199 14.08 -8.78 -3.20
CA VAL A 199 14.18 -7.45 -2.59
C VAL A 199 13.88 -7.60 -1.11
N LEU A 200 14.80 -7.15 -0.25
CA LEU A 200 14.56 -7.04 1.19
C LEU A 200 14.20 -5.60 1.54
N TRP A 201 13.30 -5.45 2.50
CA TRP A 201 12.63 -4.19 2.82
C TRP A 201 12.42 -4.03 4.33
N THR A 202 12.55 -2.81 4.83
CA THR A 202 12.03 -2.40 6.15
C THR A 202 11.83 -0.89 6.18
N ARG A 203 11.06 -0.38 7.14
CA ARG A 203 11.10 1.05 7.49
C ARG A 203 11.71 1.22 8.87
N SER A 204 12.70 2.10 8.98
CA SER A 204 13.24 2.54 10.27
C SER A 204 12.76 3.94 10.60
N THR A 205 12.41 4.16 11.86
CA THR A 205 12.08 5.48 12.41
C THR A 205 13.32 6.22 12.93
N VAL A 206 14.50 5.60 12.77
CA VAL A 206 15.80 6.19 13.10
C VAL A 206 16.62 6.28 11.82
N LEU A 207 17.12 7.49 11.54
CA LEU A 207 17.96 7.73 10.38
C LEU A 207 19.34 7.09 10.57
N GLY A 208 19.93 6.63 9.48
CA GLY A 208 21.25 6.00 9.48
C GLY A 208 21.26 4.63 8.83
N ASN A 209 22.33 3.87 9.09
CA ASN A 209 22.53 2.57 8.47
C ASN A 209 21.48 1.55 8.93
N VAL A 210 20.94 0.84 7.96
CA VAL A 210 20.09 -0.33 8.12
C VAL A 210 20.79 -1.51 7.47
N VAL A 211 21.16 -2.50 8.29
CA VAL A 211 21.95 -3.66 7.90
C VAL A 211 21.04 -4.85 7.67
N PHE A 212 21.20 -5.51 6.53
CA PHE A 212 20.47 -6.70 6.12
C PHE A 212 21.44 -7.89 6.05
N GLU A 213 21.20 -8.93 6.82
CA GLU A 213 21.97 -10.18 6.78
C GLU A 213 21.05 -11.31 6.32
N TYR A 214 21.55 -12.25 5.51
CA TYR A 214 20.78 -13.41 5.10
C TYR A 214 21.53 -14.73 5.27
N SER A 215 20.79 -15.80 5.48
CA SER A 215 21.29 -17.14 5.75
C SER A 215 20.29 -18.22 5.31
N THR A 216 20.76 -19.44 5.11
CA THR A 216 19.90 -20.64 5.03
C THR A 216 19.66 -21.28 6.41
N ASP A 217 20.33 -20.79 7.46
CA ASP A 217 20.11 -21.18 8.84
C ASP A 217 19.29 -20.11 9.57
N ARG A 218 18.13 -20.51 10.09
CA ARG A 218 17.21 -19.62 10.83
C ARG A 218 17.83 -18.97 12.07
N ASN A 219 18.89 -19.57 12.62
CA ASN A 219 19.59 -19.05 13.80
C ASN A 219 20.76 -18.13 13.42
N PHE A 220 21.01 -17.91 12.13
CA PHE A 220 22.11 -17.09 11.61
C PHE A 220 23.50 -17.55 12.10
N GLY A 221 23.71 -18.86 12.29
CA GLY A 221 25.01 -19.41 12.66
C GLY A 221 26.06 -19.28 11.54
N ASN A 222 25.61 -19.20 10.28
CA ASN A 222 26.43 -18.88 9.12
C ASN A 222 25.75 -17.81 8.27
N ILE A 223 26.26 -16.58 8.29
CA ILE A 223 25.76 -15.49 7.45
C ILE A 223 26.33 -15.67 6.04
N LEU A 224 25.44 -15.75 5.05
CA LEU A 224 25.82 -15.90 3.65
C LEU A 224 26.21 -14.57 3.00
N GLY A 225 25.64 -13.47 3.49
CA GLY A 225 26.01 -12.13 3.07
C GLY A 225 25.35 -11.05 3.92
N THR A 226 25.90 -9.84 3.78
CA THR A 226 25.47 -8.63 4.49
C THR A 226 25.39 -7.48 3.49
N LEU A 227 24.29 -6.74 3.52
CA LEU A 227 24.09 -5.51 2.76
C LEU A 227 23.73 -4.39 3.72
N THR A 228 23.92 -3.16 3.29
CA THR A 228 23.56 -1.98 4.09
C THR A 228 22.97 -0.95 3.16
N ASN A 229 21.88 -0.32 3.59
CA ASN A 229 21.34 0.89 2.99
C ASN A 229 21.08 1.91 4.11
N THR A 230 20.88 3.18 3.76
CA THR A 230 20.72 4.27 4.73
C THR A 230 19.27 4.73 4.75
N ALA A 231 18.65 4.71 5.92
CA ALA A 231 17.38 5.39 6.15
C ALA A 231 17.63 6.90 6.22
N THR A 232 17.15 7.64 5.22
CA THR A 232 17.29 9.09 5.11
C THR A 232 15.99 9.85 5.40
N ASP A 233 14.88 9.14 5.46
CA ASP A 233 13.55 9.66 5.76
C ASP A 233 12.77 8.59 6.54
N ILE A 234 12.17 8.95 7.68
CA ILE A 234 11.43 8.01 8.53
C ILE A 234 10.10 7.58 7.92
N ALA A 235 9.55 8.38 6.99
CA ALA A 235 8.33 8.09 6.28
C ALA A 235 8.58 7.13 5.11
N MET A 236 9.84 6.94 4.71
CA MET A 236 10.21 6.13 3.56
C MET A 236 10.92 4.85 4.00
N PRO A 237 10.46 3.68 3.54
CA PRO A 237 11.20 2.44 3.73
C PRO A 237 12.53 2.42 2.98
N VAL A 238 13.43 1.55 3.43
CA VAL A 238 14.70 1.23 2.78
C VAL A 238 14.64 -0.16 2.16
N LYS A 239 15.23 -0.29 0.96
CA LYS A 239 15.28 -1.54 0.19
C LYS A 239 16.72 -1.95 -0.12
N VAL A 240 16.99 -3.25 -0.21
CA VAL A 240 18.22 -3.81 -0.81
C VAL A 240 17.88 -4.96 -1.76
N GLN A 241 18.63 -5.10 -2.85
CA GLN A 241 18.45 -6.19 -3.79
C GLN A 241 19.50 -7.29 -3.56
N LEU A 242 19.03 -8.50 -3.25
CA LEU A 242 19.83 -9.72 -3.23
C LEU A 242 19.84 -10.36 -4.61
N THR A 243 21.00 -10.82 -5.05
CA THR A 243 21.22 -11.55 -6.32
C THR A 243 22.08 -12.79 -6.07
N ASN A 244 22.26 -13.63 -7.09
CA ASN A 244 23.07 -14.86 -7.02
C ASN A 244 22.62 -15.85 -5.95
N LEU A 245 21.32 -15.85 -5.61
CA LEU A 245 20.73 -16.83 -4.73
C LEU A 245 20.59 -18.17 -5.44
N LYS A 246 20.65 -19.26 -4.67
CA LYS A 246 20.34 -20.60 -5.17
C LYS A 246 18.82 -20.75 -5.37
N PRO A 247 18.35 -21.32 -6.49
CA PRO A 247 16.96 -21.70 -6.68
C PRO A 247 16.45 -22.71 -5.65
N ALA A 248 15.12 -22.84 -5.53
CA ALA A 248 14.45 -23.80 -4.63
C ALA A 248 15.00 -23.82 -3.19
N THR A 249 15.38 -22.66 -2.65
CA THR A 249 16.10 -22.56 -1.38
C THR A 249 15.34 -21.68 -0.39
N GLN A 250 15.15 -22.17 0.82
CA GLN A 250 14.64 -21.38 1.95
C GLN A 250 15.76 -20.49 2.50
N TYR A 251 15.49 -19.19 2.57
CA TYR A 251 16.35 -18.21 3.23
C TYR A 251 15.63 -17.57 4.41
N PHE A 252 16.42 -17.15 5.38
CA PHE A 252 16.07 -16.29 6.49
C PHE A 252 16.90 -15.03 6.39
N TYR A 253 16.33 -13.89 6.73
CA TYR A 253 17.06 -12.63 6.76
C TYR A 253 16.75 -11.86 8.03
N ARG A 254 17.75 -11.12 8.51
CA ARG A 254 17.70 -10.31 9.72
C ARG A 254 18.06 -8.89 9.36
N VAL A 255 17.25 -7.97 9.82
CA VAL A 255 17.48 -6.53 9.67
C VAL A 255 17.85 -5.94 11.02
N ARG A 256 18.77 -4.98 11.03
CA ARG A 256 19.11 -4.15 12.18
C ARG A 256 19.25 -2.69 11.77
N ASP A 257 18.59 -1.80 12.49
CA ASP A 257 18.78 -0.36 12.30
C ASP A 257 19.88 0.21 13.21
N THR A 258 20.11 1.52 13.08
CA THR A 258 21.13 2.24 13.85
C THR A 258 20.84 2.27 15.36
N ALA A 259 19.58 2.11 15.77
CA ALA A 259 19.22 1.98 17.18
C ALA A 259 19.47 0.58 17.76
N GLY A 260 19.83 -0.40 16.91
CA GLY A 260 20.07 -1.78 17.30
C GLY A 260 18.82 -2.65 17.36
N THR A 261 17.65 -2.10 17.00
CA THR A 261 16.41 -2.87 16.87
C THR A 261 16.57 -3.89 15.75
N SER A 262 16.11 -5.12 15.99
CA SER A 262 16.24 -6.20 15.03
C SER A 262 14.90 -6.89 14.74
N ALA A 263 14.69 -7.25 13.48
CA ALA A 263 13.57 -8.03 13.01
C ALA A 263 14.03 -9.10 12.02
N VAL A 264 13.31 -10.22 11.95
CA VAL A 264 13.65 -11.38 11.12
C VAL A 264 12.47 -11.72 10.23
N GLY A 265 12.75 -12.06 8.98
CA GLY A 265 11.79 -12.62 8.05
C GLY A 265 12.39 -13.78 7.27
N GLN A 266 11.59 -14.35 6.37
CA GLN A 266 11.99 -15.48 5.54
C GLN A 266 11.37 -15.40 4.14
N PHE A 267 12.01 -16.06 3.18
CA PHE A 267 11.50 -16.20 1.80
C PHE A 267 12.05 -17.48 1.16
N ARG A 268 11.42 -17.92 0.07
CA ARG A 268 11.86 -19.09 -0.70
C ARG A 268 12.08 -18.69 -2.15
N THR A 269 13.26 -18.97 -2.69
CA THR A 269 13.51 -18.77 -4.13
C THR A 269 12.75 -19.79 -4.96
N ALA A 270 12.26 -19.35 -6.11
CA ALA A 270 11.50 -20.20 -7.02
C ALA A 270 12.33 -21.40 -7.51
N ALA A 271 11.66 -22.50 -7.84
CA ALA A 271 12.33 -23.71 -8.33
C ALA A 271 12.82 -23.56 -9.78
N GLU A 272 13.88 -24.28 -10.15
CA GLU A 272 14.42 -24.29 -11.53
C GLU A 272 13.45 -24.92 -12.51
N LEU A 273 13.42 -24.39 -13.74
CA LEU A 273 12.62 -24.94 -14.84
C LEU A 273 12.91 -26.43 -15.04
N GLY A 274 11.87 -27.22 -15.30
CA GLY A 274 11.94 -28.67 -15.44
C GLY A 274 11.61 -29.44 -14.16
N SER A 275 11.54 -28.78 -13.00
CA SER A 275 11.10 -29.40 -11.75
C SER A 275 9.59 -29.23 -11.51
N ARG A 276 8.93 -30.21 -10.89
CA ARG A 276 7.52 -30.13 -10.47
C ARG A 276 7.40 -30.46 -8.98
N GLN A 277 7.63 -29.46 -8.15
CA GLN A 277 7.70 -29.60 -6.69
C GLN A 277 6.40 -29.16 -6.00
N GLY A 278 5.39 -28.76 -6.78
CA GLY A 278 4.20 -28.08 -6.31
C GLY A 278 4.45 -26.61 -6.03
N LEU A 279 3.37 -25.88 -5.78
CA LEU A 279 3.40 -24.45 -5.48
C LEU A 279 2.20 -24.08 -4.61
N ARG A 280 2.40 -23.24 -3.60
CA ARG A 280 1.30 -22.68 -2.81
C ARG A 280 1.45 -21.17 -2.69
N PHE A 281 0.43 -20.41 -3.08
CA PHE A 281 0.47 -18.95 -3.00
C PHE A 281 -0.88 -18.34 -2.62
N GLY A 282 -0.85 -17.12 -2.10
CA GLY A 282 -2.04 -16.33 -1.76
C GLY A 282 -2.23 -15.13 -2.67
N VAL A 283 -3.47 -14.69 -2.86
CA VAL A 283 -3.82 -13.47 -3.60
C VAL A 283 -4.92 -12.70 -2.86
N ALA A 284 -4.77 -11.39 -2.73
CA ALA A 284 -5.82 -10.49 -2.21
C ALA A 284 -5.66 -9.04 -2.74
N GLY A 285 -6.76 -8.29 -2.77
CA GLY A 285 -6.83 -6.87 -3.14
C GLY A 285 -7.65 -6.06 -2.13
N ASP A 286 -7.85 -4.79 -2.41
CA ASP A 286 -8.85 -3.94 -1.74
C ASP A 286 -8.62 -3.79 -0.22
N TRP A 287 -7.57 -3.03 0.13
CA TRP A 287 -7.06 -2.81 1.47
C TRP A 287 -7.28 -1.36 1.92
N GLN A 288 -8.49 -1.03 2.35
CA GLN A 288 -8.75 0.32 2.85
C GLN A 288 -7.98 0.58 4.13
N GLY A 289 -6.98 1.46 4.05
CA GLY A 289 -6.05 1.77 5.13
C GLY A 289 -6.79 2.03 6.43
N GLN A 290 -7.83 2.87 6.40
CA GLN A 290 -8.71 3.20 7.52
C GLN A 290 -9.14 1.98 8.35
N LEU A 291 -9.45 0.84 7.72
CA LEU A 291 -10.01 -0.36 8.37
C LEU A 291 -8.98 -1.30 9.01
N THR A 292 -7.70 -0.92 9.07
CA THR A 292 -6.64 -1.68 9.78
C THR A 292 -6.97 -1.83 11.27
N PRO A 293 -6.80 -3.02 11.89
CA PRO A 293 -6.13 -4.23 11.38
C PRO A 293 -7.01 -5.13 10.52
N PHE A 294 -6.37 -6.02 9.74
CA PHE A 294 -7.03 -6.91 8.78
C PHE A 294 -7.05 -8.37 9.26
N PRO A 295 -8.05 -8.80 10.07
CA PRO A 295 -8.16 -10.20 10.50
C PRO A 295 -8.42 -11.18 9.34
N ALA A 296 -8.91 -10.69 8.19
CA ALA A 296 -9.17 -11.50 6.99
C ALA A 296 -7.98 -12.34 6.53
N ILE A 297 -6.75 -11.85 6.75
CA ILE A 297 -5.50 -12.51 6.36
C ILE A 297 -4.76 -13.15 7.55
N ALA A 298 -5.35 -13.19 8.74
CA ALA A 298 -4.64 -13.59 9.97
C ALA A 298 -4.13 -15.04 9.94
N ASN A 299 -4.76 -15.92 9.14
CA ASN A 299 -4.34 -17.30 8.95
C ASN A 299 -3.24 -17.48 7.89
N ALA A 300 -3.02 -16.50 7.01
CA ALA A 300 -2.11 -16.61 5.86
C ALA A 300 -0.66 -16.95 6.24
N PRO A 301 -0.05 -16.38 7.32
CA PRO A 301 1.30 -16.75 7.74
C PRO A 301 1.46 -18.24 8.11
N GLU A 302 0.37 -18.89 8.55
CA GLU A 302 0.37 -20.30 8.95
C GLU A 302 0.24 -21.26 7.76
N ARG A 303 0.02 -20.74 6.55
CA ARG A 303 -0.24 -21.55 5.34
C ARG A 303 1.03 -22.02 4.61
N ASN A 304 2.21 -21.57 5.04
CA ASN A 304 3.51 -21.90 4.42
C ASN A 304 3.51 -21.61 2.90
N LEU A 305 3.06 -20.41 2.55
CA LEU A 305 3.02 -19.94 1.17
C LEU A 305 4.43 -19.74 0.61
N ASP A 306 4.64 -20.06 -0.66
CA ASP A 306 5.84 -19.70 -1.42
C ASP A 306 5.90 -18.19 -1.71
N PHE A 307 4.73 -17.58 -1.94
CA PHE A 307 4.55 -16.13 -2.02
C PHE A 307 3.10 -15.70 -1.77
N PHE A 308 2.89 -14.41 -1.56
CA PHE A 308 1.58 -13.76 -1.49
C PHE A 308 1.54 -12.56 -2.44
N VAL A 309 0.43 -12.37 -3.16
CA VAL A 309 0.25 -11.27 -4.11
C VAL A 309 -0.78 -10.28 -3.61
N ARG A 310 -0.40 -9.01 -3.60
CA ARG A 310 -1.28 -7.86 -3.39
C ARG A 310 -1.63 -7.25 -4.74
N ILE A 311 -2.88 -7.42 -5.18
CA ILE A 311 -3.30 -7.12 -6.55
C ILE A 311 -4.09 -5.82 -6.67
N GLY A 312 -3.49 -4.71 -6.22
CA GLY A 312 -4.12 -3.40 -6.27
C GLY A 312 -4.84 -2.96 -4.99
N ASP A 313 -5.31 -1.72 -5.01
CA ASP A 313 -6.04 -1.06 -3.94
C ASP A 313 -5.37 -1.20 -2.57
N SER A 314 -4.08 -0.96 -2.57
CA SER A 314 -3.16 -1.24 -1.47
C SER A 314 -3.19 -0.19 -0.34
N ALA A 315 -4.07 0.81 -0.40
CA ALA A 315 -4.23 1.74 0.71
C ALA A 315 -5.54 2.55 0.69
N TYR A 316 -6.20 2.74 -0.46
CA TYR A 316 -7.25 3.75 -0.64
C TYR A 316 -6.75 5.13 -0.23
N VAL A 317 -5.72 5.59 -0.96
CA VAL A 317 -5.03 6.85 -0.64
C VAL A 317 -5.95 8.06 -0.81
N ASP A 318 -6.94 7.95 -1.67
CA ASP A 318 -7.91 8.97 -2.07
C ASP A 318 -9.23 8.94 -1.26
N ASP A 319 -9.22 8.30 -0.08
CA ASP A 319 -10.32 8.34 0.89
C ASP A 319 -9.88 8.91 2.25
N LEU A 320 -10.86 9.13 3.13
CA LEU A 320 -10.68 9.66 4.48
C LEU A 320 -9.55 8.95 5.23
N SER A 321 -8.71 9.76 5.85
CA SER A 321 -7.54 9.30 6.56
C SER A 321 -7.64 9.58 8.06
N PRO A 322 -7.46 8.58 8.93
CA PRO A 322 -7.24 8.82 10.37
C PRO A 322 -5.89 9.48 10.67
N ASP A 323 -4.93 9.36 9.75
CA ASP A 323 -3.53 9.80 9.87
C ASP A 323 -3.23 11.07 9.04
N LEU A 324 -4.17 11.57 8.23
CA LEU A 324 -4.17 12.87 7.57
C LEU A 324 -5.56 13.52 7.64
N PRO A 325 -6.03 13.97 8.81
CA PRO A 325 -7.38 14.50 8.95
C PRO A 325 -7.61 15.73 8.07
N GLY A 326 -8.64 15.68 7.23
CA GLY A 326 -9.00 16.77 6.31
C GLY A 326 -8.38 16.66 4.91
N VAL A 327 -7.41 15.77 4.71
CA VAL A 327 -6.91 15.38 3.39
C VAL A 327 -7.75 14.21 2.88
N ARG A 328 -8.37 14.37 1.71
CA ARG A 328 -9.09 13.29 1.02
C ARG A 328 -8.35 12.81 -0.21
N GLN A 329 -7.66 13.72 -0.91
CA GLN A 329 -6.86 13.42 -2.08
C GLN A 329 -5.42 13.88 -1.83
N PRO A 330 -4.46 12.97 -1.65
CA PRO A 330 -3.04 13.30 -1.56
C PRO A 330 -2.52 13.96 -2.83
N LYS A 331 -1.57 14.88 -2.68
CA LYS A 331 -0.93 15.61 -3.78
C LYS A 331 0.59 15.61 -3.68
N THR A 332 1.14 15.11 -2.58
CA THR A 332 2.59 15.10 -2.31
C THR A 332 3.05 13.71 -1.87
N LEU A 333 4.33 13.40 -2.11
CA LEU A 333 4.96 12.17 -1.65
C LEU A 333 4.74 11.88 -0.15
N GLU A 334 4.77 12.90 0.72
CA GLU A 334 4.56 12.72 2.17
C GLU A 334 3.13 12.30 2.50
N GLU A 335 2.13 12.89 1.84
CA GLU A 335 0.73 12.51 2.01
C GLU A 335 0.47 11.09 1.47
N PHE A 336 0.97 10.76 0.28
CA PHE A 336 0.87 9.40 -0.27
C PHE A 336 1.55 8.38 0.65
N SER A 337 2.76 8.67 1.14
CA SER A 337 3.50 7.79 2.06
C SER A 337 2.77 7.59 3.39
N THR A 338 2.12 8.64 3.90
CA THR A 338 1.30 8.56 5.12
C THR A 338 0.08 7.66 4.91
N LYS A 339 -0.64 7.82 3.80
CA LYS A 339 -1.78 6.96 3.44
C LYS A 339 -1.34 5.51 3.25
N GLN A 340 -0.24 5.26 2.54
CA GLN A 340 0.32 3.93 2.37
C GLN A 340 0.61 3.26 3.72
N ASN A 341 1.20 4.00 4.67
CA ASN A 341 1.50 3.49 6.01
C ASN A 341 0.27 3.08 6.83
N GLU A 342 -0.93 3.56 6.55
CA GLU A 342 -2.12 3.22 7.33
C GLU A 342 -2.34 1.69 7.42
N VAL A 343 -2.10 0.98 6.32
CA VAL A 343 -2.19 -0.50 6.21
C VAL A 343 -1.11 -1.20 7.03
N TYR A 344 0.05 -0.58 7.17
CA TYR A 344 1.20 -1.14 7.89
C TYR A 344 1.23 -0.73 9.36
N SER A 345 0.23 0.03 9.83
CA SER A 345 0.15 0.53 11.20
C SER A 345 -0.23 -0.57 12.19
N GLN A 346 0.24 -0.47 13.43
CA GLN A 346 -0.18 -1.36 14.54
C GLN A 346 -1.44 -0.82 15.24
N ARG A 347 -2.39 -0.23 14.50
CA ARG A 347 -3.61 0.31 15.12
C ARG A 347 -4.37 -0.79 15.84
N TYR A 348 -4.87 -0.44 17.03
CA TYR A 348 -5.51 -1.37 17.97
C TYR A 348 -4.63 -2.56 18.40
N GLY A 349 -3.30 -2.48 18.23
CA GLY A 349 -2.33 -3.46 18.75
C GLY A 349 -2.16 -4.72 17.90
N LEU A 350 -2.68 -4.75 16.66
CA LEU A 350 -2.52 -5.87 15.74
C LEU A 350 -1.98 -5.37 14.38
N ASN A 351 -1.07 -6.13 13.78
CA ASN A 351 -0.60 -5.91 12.42
C ASN A 351 -0.43 -7.26 11.70
N THR A 352 -1.53 -7.77 11.15
CA THR A 352 -1.56 -9.03 10.41
C THR A 352 -0.74 -8.98 9.13
N TRP A 353 -0.65 -7.80 8.50
CA TRP A 353 0.16 -7.60 7.31
C TRP A 353 1.65 -7.76 7.58
N ALA A 354 2.17 -7.16 8.66
CA ALA A 354 3.57 -7.34 9.08
C ALA A 354 3.92 -8.82 9.32
N ASN A 355 3.00 -9.59 9.92
CA ASN A 355 3.20 -11.03 10.11
C ASN A 355 3.28 -11.77 8.78
N LEU A 356 2.41 -11.44 7.83
CA LEU A 356 2.38 -12.08 6.51
C LEU A 356 3.64 -11.76 5.69
N GLN A 357 4.00 -10.48 5.55
CA GLN A 357 5.16 -10.06 4.74
C GLN A 357 6.51 -10.52 5.32
N ALA A 358 6.59 -10.79 6.63
CA ALA A 358 7.77 -11.40 7.24
C ALA A 358 7.85 -12.92 6.99
N SER A 359 6.71 -13.58 6.72
CA SER A 359 6.60 -15.05 6.64
C SER A 359 6.87 -15.64 5.26
N THR A 360 6.74 -14.85 4.20
CA THR A 360 6.87 -15.28 2.80
C THR A 360 7.25 -14.11 1.89
N SER A 361 7.53 -14.39 0.60
CA SER A 361 7.77 -13.35 -0.40
C SER A 361 6.47 -12.64 -0.80
N ILE A 362 6.52 -11.33 -0.97
CA ILE A 362 5.40 -10.52 -1.47
C ILE A 362 5.61 -10.13 -2.93
N TYR A 363 4.53 -10.16 -3.70
CA TYR A 363 4.42 -9.46 -4.98
C TYR A 363 3.33 -8.41 -4.84
N SER A 364 3.53 -7.24 -5.45
CA SER A 364 2.53 -6.17 -5.45
C SER A 364 2.44 -5.54 -6.82
N THR A 365 1.22 -5.21 -7.23
CA THR A 365 0.93 -4.23 -8.29
C THR A 365 -0.09 -3.25 -7.77
N TRP A 366 -0.19 -2.09 -8.40
CA TRP A 366 -1.19 -1.09 -8.04
C TRP A 366 -2.45 -1.26 -8.89
N ASP A 367 -3.52 -0.66 -8.39
CA ASP A 367 -4.70 -0.33 -9.16
C ASP A 367 -4.97 1.18 -9.03
N ASP A 368 -6.22 1.64 -9.02
CA ASP A 368 -6.48 3.07 -9.07
C ASP A 368 -6.37 3.78 -7.71
N HIS A 369 -6.77 3.11 -6.63
CA HIS A 369 -6.78 3.65 -5.27
C HIS A 369 -5.38 3.82 -4.64
N GLU A 370 -4.30 3.58 -5.39
CA GLU A 370 -2.94 4.04 -5.08
C GLU A 370 -2.68 5.50 -5.48
N LEU A 371 -3.53 6.09 -6.31
CA LEU A 371 -3.42 7.47 -6.80
C LEU A 371 -4.75 8.22 -6.68
N THR A 372 -5.76 7.80 -7.45
CA THR A 372 -7.15 8.29 -7.39
C THR A 372 -8.05 7.34 -8.16
N ASN A 373 -9.26 7.11 -7.65
CA ASN A 373 -10.31 6.28 -8.25
C ASN A 373 -10.43 6.50 -9.78
N ASP A 374 -10.49 5.41 -10.53
CA ASP A 374 -10.60 5.30 -11.99
C ASP A 374 -9.50 6.03 -12.80
N PHE A 375 -8.28 6.22 -12.29
CA PHE A 375 -7.25 6.89 -13.10
C PHE A 375 -6.84 6.09 -14.34
N ALA A 376 -6.44 6.79 -15.42
CA ALA A 376 -5.97 6.18 -16.66
C ALA A 376 -4.65 6.82 -17.09
N GLY A 377 -3.53 6.14 -16.83
CA GLY A 377 -2.19 6.67 -17.00
C GLY A 377 -1.85 7.03 -18.45
N GLY A 378 -2.34 6.27 -19.43
CA GLY A 378 -2.13 6.50 -20.86
C GLY A 378 -3.12 7.50 -21.49
N ALA A 379 -3.98 8.13 -20.70
CA ALA A 379 -4.88 9.20 -21.14
C ALA A 379 -4.20 10.58 -21.05
N ALA A 380 -4.66 11.54 -21.85
CA ALA A 380 -4.19 12.92 -21.74
C ALA A 380 -4.65 13.54 -20.42
N ALA A 381 -3.72 14.18 -19.68
CA ALA A 381 -4.01 14.76 -18.37
C ALA A 381 -5.20 15.75 -18.40
N ALA A 382 -5.29 16.58 -19.44
CA ALA A 382 -6.40 17.53 -19.65
C ALA A 382 -7.77 16.88 -19.95
N GLU A 383 -7.78 15.62 -20.37
CA GLU A 383 -9.00 14.86 -20.69
C GLU A 383 -9.38 13.85 -19.60
N SER A 384 -8.57 13.79 -18.55
CA SER A 384 -8.72 12.81 -17.48
C SER A 384 -9.90 13.20 -16.57
N PRO A 385 -10.90 12.32 -16.36
CA PRO A 385 -12.17 12.67 -15.72
C PRO A 385 -12.12 12.82 -14.18
N GLN A 386 -10.94 12.78 -13.56
CA GLN A 386 -10.80 12.66 -12.10
C GLN A 386 -11.03 13.98 -11.37
N LYS A 387 -11.42 13.84 -10.10
CA LYS A 387 -11.82 14.95 -9.25
C LYS A 387 -10.65 15.92 -9.05
N GLU A 388 -10.98 17.21 -8.96
CA GLU A 388 -10.07 18.30 -8.60
C GLU A 388 -8.98 18.67 -9.62
N GLY A 389 -8.96 18.06 -10.82
CA GLY A 389 -7.95 18.39 -11.84
C GLY A 389 -6.52 18.11 -11.37
N ILE A 390 -6.36 17.03 -10.58
CA ILE A 390 -5.10 16.66 -9.91
C ILE A 390 -3.92 16.49 -10.88
N PHE A 391 -4.18 16.10 -12.12
CA PHE A 391 -3.18 15.91 -13.18
C PHE A 391 -2.83 17.20 -13.93
N GLY A 392 -3.49 18.32 -13.62
CA GLY A 392 -3.26 19.62 -14.27
C GLY A 392 -3.91 19.73 -15.66
N THR A 393 -3.50 20.75 -16.42
CA THR A 393 -4.04 21.08 -17.75
C THR A 393 -3.08 20.77 -18.89
N GLY A 394 -2.00 20.02 -18.59
CA GLY A 394 -0.99 19.62 -19.56
C GLY A 394 -1.56 18.72 -20.66
N ARG A 395 -0.89 18.70 -21.82
CA ARG A 395 -1.24 17.81 -22.95
C ARG A 395 -0.48 16.47 -22.93
N GLY A 396 0.38 16.25 -21.93
CA GLY A 396 1.07 14.97 -21.71
C GLY A 396 0.12 13.91 -21.15
N PHE A 397 0.62 12.70 -20.99
CA PHE A 397 -0.14 11.61 -20.37
C PHE A 397 -0.24 11.80 -18.86
N VAL A 398 -1.22 11.16 -18.22
CA VAL A 398 -1.35 11.16 -16.76
C VAL A 398 -0.10 10.56 -16.11
N ASN A 399 0.49 9.53 -16.72
CA ASN A 399 1.72 8.91 -16.24
C ASN A 399 2.99 9.78 -16.40
N ASP A 400 2.92 10.91 -17.11
CA ASP A 400 3.99 11.93 -17.17
C ASP A 400 3.87 12.99 -16.05
N THR A 401 2.85 12.90 -15.19
CA THR A 401 2.55 13.99 -14.24
C THR A 401 3.31 13.85 -12.92
N PRO A 402 3.73 14.98 -12.29
CA PRO A 402 4.44 14.92 -11.01
C PRO A 402 3.68 14.20 -9.89
N VAL A 403 2.34 14.26 -9.90
CA VAL A 403 1.52 13.59 -8.88
C VAL A 403 1.47 12.07 -9.10
N PHE A 404 1.51 11.61 -10.35
CA PHE A 404 1.66 10.20 -10.68
C PHE A 404 3.02 9.69 -10.19
N ASP A 405 4.09 10.44 -10.45
CA ASP A 405 5.44 10.10 -9.97
C ASP A 405 5.50 9.97 -8.44
N ASP A 406 4.92 10.93 -7.72
CA ASP A 406 4.88 10.91 -6.24
C ASP A 406 4.08 9.72 -5.70
N ALA A 407 2.94 9.39 -6.30
CA ALA A 407 2.11 8.26 -5.92
C ALA A 407 2.81 6.92 -6.22
N LEU A 408 3.36 6.76 -7.41
CA LEU A 408 4.08 5.56 -7.83
C LEU A 408 5.33 5.37 -6.97
N ARG A 409 6.07 6.44 -6.66
CA ARG A 409 7.22 6.39 -5.75
C ARG A 409 6.81 5.96 -4.35
N ALA A 410 5.70 6.47 -3.80
CA ALA A 410 5.19 6.03 -2.51
C ALA A 410 4.81 4.54 -2.54
N PHE A 411 4.09 4.10 -3.57
CA PHE A 411 3.71 2.71 -3.77
C PHE A 411 4.92 1.77 -3.87
N GLN A 412 5.91 2.10 -4.73
CA GLN A 412 7.13 1.32 -4.90
C GLN A 412 8.02 1.32 -3.65
N ALA A 413 7.99 2.39 -2.85
CA ALA A 413 8.72 2.46 -1.60
C ALA A 413 8.08 1.59 -0.52
N TYR A 414 6.75 1.54 -0.43
CA TYR A 414 6.03 0.76 0.58
C TYR A 414 5.89 -0.73 0.27
N ASN A 415 6.16 -1.15 -0.97
CA ASN A 415 6.15 -2.56 -1.36
C ASN A 415 7.58 -3.07 -1.65
N PRO A 416 7.93 -4.31 -1.27
CA PRO A 416 9.25 -4.90 -1.54
C PRO A 416 9.41 -5.32 -3.00
N ILE A 417 9.21 -4.40 -3.94
CA ILE A 417 9.30 -4.62 -5.38
C ILE A 417 10.53 -3.97 -5.99
N ARG A 418 10.98 -4.52 -7.13
CA ARG A 418 12.10 -3.99 -7.92
C ARG A 418 11.70 -2.70 -8.64
N ASP A 419 12.67 -1.79 -8.78
CA ASP A 419 12.53 -0.54 -9.51
C ASP A 419 13.03 -0.73 -10.95
N ASP A 420 12.28 -1.52 -11.72
CA ASP A 420 12.56 -1.79 -13.15
C ASP A 420 11.93 -0.70 -14.03
N PHE A 421 12.54 -0.45 -15.20
CA PHE A 421 12.06 0.53 -16.19
C PHE A 421 11.91 -0.13 -17.55
N TYR A 422 10.92 0.29 -18.31
CA TYR A 422 10.91 0.09 -19.74
C TYR A 422 12.07 0.88 -20.36
N GLY A 423 12.72 0.33 -21.39
CA GLY A 423 13.69 1.10 -22.17
C GLY A 423 13.00 2.08 -23.12
N ASN A 424 13.73 2.52 -24.15
CA ASN A 424 13.10 3.22 -25.26
C ASN A 424 12.26 2.24 -26.10
N THR A 425 10.96 2.14 -25.78
CA THR A 425 9.98 1.29 -26.46
C THR A 425 9.50 1.87 -27.80
N ARG A 426 9.80 3.16 -28.06
CA ARG A 426 9.22 3.98 -29.14
C ARG A 426 7.71 4.21 -29.04
N ASP A 427 7.08 3.79 -27.95
CA ASP A 427 5.73 4.16 -27.58
C ASP A 427 5.82 5.27 -26.52
N PRO A 428 5.35 6.50 -26.79
CA PRO A 428 5.46 7.59 -25.83
C PRO A 428 4.70 7.33 -24.52
N ARG A 429 3.74 6.39 -24.48
CA ARG A 429 3.07 6.01 -23.23
C ARG A 429 3.96 5.20 -22.30
N THR A 430 4.96 4.50 -22.83
CA THR A 430 5.70 3.47 -22.08
C THR A 430 7.22 3.69 -22.13
N ALA A 431 7.72 4.56 -23.00
CA ALA A 431 9.16 4.73 -23.21
C ALA A 431 9.84 5.37 -21.99
N ASN A 432 10.76 4.64 -21.37
CA ASN A 432 11.47 5.04 -20.15
C ASN A 432 10.61 5.13 -18.89
N GLU A 433 9.37 4.64 -18.95
CA GLU A 433 8.47 4.57 -17.80
C GLU A 433 8.84 3.42 -16.86
N GLN A 434 8.45 3.54 -15.60
CA GLN A 434 8.56 2.45 -14.63
C GLN A 434 7.80 1.22 -15.13
N LYS A 435 8.40 0.06 -14.98
CA LYS A 435 7.81 -1.22 -15.35
C LYS A 435 7.33 -1.91 -14.08
N LEU A 436 6.02 -2.02 -13.88
CA LEU A 436 5.43 -2.87 -12.83
C LEU A 436 5.13 -4.30 -13.30
N TYR A 437 5.10 -4.55 -14.62
CA TYR A 437 4.93 -5.90 -15.17
C TYR A 437 6.02 -6.87 -14.70
N ARG A 438 5.64 -8.05 -14.19
CA ARG A 438 6.58 -9.12 -13.78
C ARG A 438 6.19 -10.46 -14.40
N TYR A 439 7.20 -11.18 -14.90
CA TYR A 439 7.09 -12.59 -15.28
C TYR A 439 8.03 -13.44 -14.43
N ASN A 440 7.51 -14.48 -13.77
CA ASN A 440 8.29 -15.41 -12.96
C ASN A 440 7.87 -16.86 -13.22
N THR A 441 8.80 -17.79 -13.04
CA THR A 441 8.56 -19.24 -13.18
C THR A 441 8.88 -19.97 -11.89
N TYR A 442 7.99 -20.89 -11.49
CA TYR A 442 8.14 -21.74 -10.31
C TYR A 442 8.25 -23.18 -10.79
N GLY A 443 9.46 -23.56 -11.18
CA GLY A 443 9.70 -24.78 -11.92
C GLY A 443 8.82 -24.88 -13.17
N SER A 444 8.35 -26.08 -13.45
CA SER A 444 7.34 -26.38 -14.46
C SER A 444 5.93 -26.51 -13.86
N ASP A 445 5.74 -26.15 -12.59
CA ASP A 445 4.43 -26.12 -11.93
C ASP A 445 3.60 -24.94 -12.44
N ALA A 446 4.14 -23.73 -12.34
CA ALA A 446 3.45 -22.51 -12.78
C ALA A 446 4.38 -21.41 -13.29
N ALA A 447 3.82 -20.57 -14.15
CA ALA A 447 4.33 -19.24 -14.47
C ALA A 447 3.34 -18.20 -13.97
N THR A 448 3.84 -17.12 -13.39
CA THR A 448 3.03 -15.99 -12.93
C THR A 448 3.33 -14.74 -13.74
N PHE A 449 2.28 -13.96 -13.97
CA PHE A 449 2.30 -12.71 -14.72
C PHE A 449 1.62 -11.64 -13.86
N VAL A 450 2.40 -10.72 -13.29
CA VAL A 450 1.83 -9.58 -12.54
C VAL A 450 1.67 -8.43 -13.51
N LEU A 451 0.43 -8.00 -13.76
CA LEU A 451 0.13 -6.95 -14.73
C LEU A 451 0.07 -5.56 -14.09
N ASP A 452 0.29 -4.54 -14.92
CA ASP A 452 -0.01 -3.14 -14.63
C ASP A 452 -1.18 -2.70 -15.52
N LEU A 453 -2.32 -2.44 -14.91
CA LEU A 453 -3.55 -2.13 -15.64
C LEU A 453 -3.82 -0.63 -15.73
N ARG A 454 -3.12 0.20 -14.95
CA ARG A 454 -3.46 1.63 -14.82
C ARG A 454 -2.45 2.55 -15.48
N SER A 455 -1.15 2.22 -15.47
CA SER A 455 -0.11 3.15 -15.96
C SER A 455 -0.22 3.50 -17.43
N PHE A 456 -0.74 2.60 -18.27
CA PHE A 456 -0.66 2.75 -19.72
C PHE A 456 -2.01 2.67 -20.45
N ARG A 457 -3.11 2.44 -19.71
CA ARG A 457 -4.44 2.32 -20.30
C ARG A 457 -4.93 3.65 -20.88
N ASP A 458 -5.73 3.56 -21.94
CA ASP A 458 -6.52 4.68 -22.43
C ASP A 458 -7.61 5.07 -21.41
N ASN A 459 -8.31 6.18 -21.66
CA ASN A 459 -9.49 6.55 -20.88
C ASN A 459 -10.55 5.43 -20.88
N SER A 460 -11.16 5.22 -19.72
CA SER A 460 -12.31 4.33 -19.56
C SER A 460 -13.52 4.85 -20.36
N LEU A 461 -14.37 3.93 -20.79
CA LEU A 461 -15.64 4.33 -21.39
C LEU A 461 -16.54 4.91 -20.30
N LYS A 462 -17.29 5.97 -20.63
CA LYS A 462 -18.24 6.55 -19.68
C LYS A 462 -19.28 5.51 -19.26
N SER A 463 -19.41 5.31 -17.95
CA SER A 463 -20.44 4.46 -17.37
C SER A 463 -21.84 4.88 -17.81
N ILE A 464 -22.65 3.90 -18.19
CA ILE A 464 -24.07 4.08 -18.53
C ILE A 464 -24.95 3.42 -17.45
N ALA A 465 -26.16 3.94 -17.26
CA ALA A 465 -27.10 3.37 -16.31
C ALA A 465 -27.61 2.00 -16.81
N GLU A 466 -27.86 1.06 -15.89
CA GLU A 466 -28.48 -0.24 -16.25
C GLU A 466 -29.86 -0.09 -16.90
N THR A 467 -30.57 1.00 -16.59
CA THR A 467 -31.88 1.33 -17.16
C THR A 467 -31.79 2.09 -18.48
N SER A 468 -30.59 2.18 -19.08
CA SER A 468 -30.42 2.85 -20.38
C SER A 468 -31.17 2.11 -21.47
N ASP A 469 -31.62 2.84 -22.49
CA ASP A 469 -32.26 2.22 -23.64
C ASP A 469 -31.29 1.33 -24.44
N GLN A 470 -31.86 0.43 -25.25
CA GLN A 470 -31.09 -0.52 -26.04
C GLN A 470 -30.13 0.18 -27.02
N ALA A 471 -30.46 1.37 -27.52
CA ALA A 471 -29.60 2.10 -28.43
C ALA A 471 -28.32 2.58 -27.73
N THR A 472 -28.44 3.07 -26.50
CA THR A 472 -27.33 3.48 -25.64
C THR A 472 -26.46 2.29 -25.24
N VAL A 473 -27.10 1.17 -24.85
CA VAL A 473 -26.38 -0.09 -24.55
C VAL A 473 -25.61 -0.58 -25.77
N ASN A 474 -26.24 -0.64 -26.95
CA ASN A 474 -25.59 -1.05 -28.18
C ASN A 474 -24.43 -0.12 -28.56
N LYS A 475 -24.58 1.19 -28.33
CA LYS A 475 -23.49 2.14 -28.55
C LYS A 475 -22.30 1.83 -27.65
N PHE A 476 -22.53 1.66 -26.34
CA PHE A 476 -21.47 1.33 -25.39
C PHE A 476 -20.73 0.04 -25.79
N LEU A 477 -21.47 -1.02 -26.12
CA LEU A 477 -20.89 -2.29 -26.54
C LEU A 477 -20.06 -2.14 -27.82
N ASN A 478 -20.53 -1.36 -28.80
CA ASN A 478 -19.76 -1.08 -30.02
C ASN A 478 -18.51 -0.23 -29.73
N ASP A 479 -18.62 0.79 -28.88
CA ASP A 479 -17.49 1.65 -28.49
C ASP A 479 -16.40 0.83 -27.78
N ALA A 480 -16.77 -0.20 -27.00
CA ALA A 480 -15.82 -1.11 -26.34
C ALA A 480 -14.99 -1.94 -27.32
N PHE A 481 -15.52 -2.19 -28.52
CA PHE A 481 -14.81 -2.85 -29.63
C PHE A 481 -14.07 -1.87 -30.55
N THR A 482 -13.96 -0.59 -30.19
CA THR A 482 -13.18 0.38 -30.96
C THR A 482 -11.71 -0.10 -31.06
N PRO A 483 -11.17 -0.28 -32.28
CA PRO A 483 -9.80 -0.72 -32.45
C PRO A 483 -8.79 0.21 -31.78
N ASN A 484 -7.68 -0.37 -31.29
CA ASN A 484 -6.56 0.32 -30.65
C ASN A 484 -6.82 0.96 -29.29
N ARG A 485 -8.03 0.84 -28.72
CA ARG A 485 -8.22 1.12 -27.28
C ARG A 485 -7.46 0.07 -26.47
N THR A 486 -6.65 0.51 -25.51
CA THR A 486 -5.74 -0.36 -24.77
C THR A 486 -5.94 -0.28 -23.25
N MET A 487 -5.89 -1.44 -22.59
CA MET A 487 -5.87 -1.62 -21.14
C MET A 487 -4.42 -1.75 -20.65
N LEU A 488 -3.57 -2.51 -21.35
CA LEU A 488 -2.19 -2.76 -20.91
C LEU A 488 -1.16 -1.81 -21.50
N GLY A 489 -1.51 -1.09 -22.57
CA GLY A 489 -0.53 -0.54 -23.52
C GLY A 489 0.02 -1.63 -24.45
N ALA A 490 0.38 -1.23 -25.67
CA ALA A 490 0.80 -2.18 -26.71
C ALA A 490 2.06 -2.99 -26.33
N VAL A 491 3.00 -2.35 -25.63
CA VAL A 491 4.27 -2.97 -25.22
C VAL A 491 4.03 -4.07 -24.20
N GLN A 492 3.28 -3.79 -23.12
CA GLN A 492 3.01 -4.78 -22.07
C GLN A 492 2.11 -5.92 -22.58
N LEU A 493 1.13 -5.62 -23.44
CA LEU A 493 0.32 -6.65 -24.08
C LEU A 493 1.20 -7.63 -24.88
N GLN A 494 2.18 -7.11 -25.62
CA GLN A 494 3.10 -7.94 -26.39
C GLN A 494 4.04 -8.75 -25.48
N ASP A 495 4.55 -8.15 -24.40
CA ASP A 495 5.34 -8.86 -23.38
C ASP A 495 4.53 -10.02 -22.78
N LEU A 496 3.27 -9.78 -22.39
CA LEU A 496 2.37 -10.81 -21.88
C LEU A 496 2.15 -11.96 -22.86
N LYS A 497 1.84 -11.66 -24.13
CA LYS A 497 1.67 -12.68 -25.17
C LYS A 497 2.94 -13.51 -25.37
N ASN A 498 4.10 -12.85 -25.41
CA ASN A 498 5.39 -13.50 -25.57
C ASN A 498 5.69 -14.44 -24.41
N ASP A 499 5.52 -13.98 -23.16
CA ASP A 499 5.82 -14.78 -21.98
C ASP A 499 4.79 -15.90 -21.77
N LEU A 500 3.51 -15.71 -22.15
CA LEU A 500 2.52 -16.78 -22.18
C LEU A 500 2.92 -17.87 -23.17
N LEU A 501 3.28 -17.51 -24.40
CA LEU A 501 3.73 -18.46 -25.41
C LEU A 501 5.01 -19.18 -24.97
N LYS A 502 5.98 -18.44 -24.42
CA LYS A 502 7.22 -18.99 -23.87
C LYS A 502 6.96 -19.98 -22.73
N SER A 503 6.05 -19.66 -21.81
CA SER A 503 5.69 -20.57 -20.71
C SER A 503 5.07 -21.88 -21.22
N GLN A 504 4.21 -21.78 -22.24
CA GLN A 504 3.61 -22.94 -22.90
C GLN A 504 4.68 -23.80 -23.60
N GLN A 505 5.61 -23.17 -24.32
CA GLN A 505 6.72 -23.84 -25.00
C GLN A 505 7.68 -24.53 -24.01
N ASN A 506 7.88 -23.94 -22.83
CA ASN A 506 8.70 -24.50 -21.75
C ASN A 506 8.01 -25.64 -20.97
N GLY A 507 6.80 -26.05 -21.36
CA GLY A 507 6.07 -27.16 -20.73
C GLY A 507 5.59 -26.86 -19.30
N ILE A 508 5.43 -25.58 -18.96
CA ILE A 508 4.88 -25.14 -17.67
C ILE A 508 3.38 -25.43 -17.63
N THR A 509 2.93 -26.08 -16.56
CA THR A 509 1.53 -26.52 -16.44
C THR A 509 0.59 -25.33 -16.38
N TRP A 510 0.66 -24.53 -15.31
CA TRP A 510 -0.27 -23.43 -15.03
C TRP A 510 0.28 -22.06 -15.43
N LYS A 511 -0.59 -21.20 -15.94
CA LYS A 511 -0.29 -19.81 -16.30
C LYS A 511 -1.23 -18.92 -15.50
N VAL A 512 -0.70 -18.28 -14.47
CA VAL A 512 -1.50 -17.49 -13.53
C VAL A 512 -1.26 -16.00 -13.75
N ILE A 513 -2.26 -15.31 -14.28
CA ILE A 513 -2.23 -13.88 -14.61
C ILE A 513 -2.88 -13.11 -13.46
N MET A 514 -2.11 -12.27 -12.79
CA MET A 514 -2.58 -11.37 -11.73
C MET A 514 -2.99 -10.05 -12.39
N SER A 515 -4.27 -9.70 -12.30
CA SER A 515 -4.86 -8.53 -12.94
C SER A 515 -5.70 -7.82 -11.89
N SER A 516 -5.49 -6.52 -11.64
CA SER A 516 -6.29 -5.80 -10.64
C SER A 516 -7.78 -5.81 -11.00
N ASP A 517 -8.13 -5.62 -12.27
CA ASP A 517 -9.50 -5.75 -12.76
C ASP A 517 -9.90 -7.19 -13.16
N PRO A 518 -11.19 -7.55 -13.01
CA PRO A 518 -11.73 -8.83 -13.49
C PRO A 518 -11.77 -8.92 -15.02
N ILE A 519 -11.29 -10.05 -15.55
CA ILE A 519 -11.31 -10.35 -17.00
C ILE A 519 -12.67 -10.90 -17.43
N GLN A 520 -13.45 -11.45 -16.50
CA GLN A 520 -14.79 -11.98 -16.75
C GLN A 520 -15.81 -10.88 -17.10
N ASN A 521 -16.97 -11.30 -17.64
CA ASN A 521 -18.04 -10.40 -18.04
C ASN A 521 -19.12 -10.30 -16.94
N PHE A 522 -19.42 -9.09 -16.45
CA PHE A 522 -20.51 -8.85 -15.48
C PHE A 522 -21.68 -8.03 -16.05
N GLY A 523 -21.63 -7.72 -17.35
CA GLY A 523 -22.64 -6.91 -18.02
C GLY A 523 -22.33 -5.42 -17.93
N ILE A 524 -23.35 -4.58 -18.09
CA ILE A 524 -23.20 -3.13 -18.28
C ILE A 524 -22.71 -2.30 -17.06
N PRO A 525 -23.09 -2.61 -15.80
CA PRO A 525 -22.70 -1.76 -14.66
C PRO A 525 -21.19 -1.66 -14.52
N VAL A 526 -20.66 -0.43 -14.53
CA VAL A 526 -19.23 -0.13 -14.32
C VAL A 526 -18.31 -0.84 -15.34
N ALA A 527 -18.87 -1.30 -16.47
CA ALA A 527 -18.13 -2.07 -17.47
C ALA A 527 -17.02 -1.27 -18.15
N GLY A 528 -17.12 0.06 -18.17
CA GLY A 528 -16.20 0.91 -18.89
C GLY A 528 -14.77 0.92 -18.33
N ASP A 529 -14.63 0.62 -17.03
CA ASP A 529 -13.34 0.60 -16.33
C ASP A 529 -12.68 -0.79 -16.35
N ARG A 530 -13.50 -1.86 -16.35
CA ARG A 530 -13.06 -3.26 -16.49
C ARG A 530 -12.52 -3.58 -17.88
N TRP A 531 -11.96 -4.78 -18.04
CA TRP A 531 -11.63 -5.39 -19.33
C TRP A 531 -12.78 -5.40 -20.36
N GLU A 532 -14.04 -5.39 -19.91
CA GLU A 532 -15.23 -5.23 -20.76
C GLU A 532 -15.24 -3.91 -21.53
N GLY A 533 -14.75 -2.85 -20.92
CA GLY A 533 -14.60 -1.55 -21.53
C GLY A 533 -13.60 -1.61 -22.67
N TYR A 534 -12.58 -2.46 -22.58
CA TYR A 534 -11.50 -2.63 -23.55
C TYR A 534 -11.66 -3.93 -24.37
N ALA A 535 -12.90 -4.22 -24.79
CA ALA A 535 -13.29 -5.49 -25.39
C ALA A 535 -12.43 -5.89 -26.60
N ALA A 536 -11.95 -4.94 -27.41
CA ALA A 536 -11.06 -5.21 -28.53
C ALA A 536 -9.72 -5.85 -28.09
N GLU A 537 -9.02 -5.25 -27.11
CA GLU A 537 -7.76 -5.78 -26.59
C GLU A 537 -7.96 -7.06 -25.77
N ARG A 538 -9.04 -7.11 -24.97
CA ARG A 538 -9.46 -8.32 -24.26
C ARG A 538 -9.64 -9.50 -25.23
N THR A 539 -10.33 -9.26 -26.34
CA THR A 539 -10.57 -10.26 -27.39
C THR A 539 -9.26 -10.68 -28.05
N ASP A 540 -8.38 -9.74 -28.36
CA ASP A 540 -7.07 -10.03 -28.94
C ASP A 540 -6.20 -10.93 -28.04
N LEU A 541 -6.19 -10.68 -26.73
CA LEU A 541 -5.49 -11.54 -25.75
C LEU A 541 -6.11 -12.95 -25.66
N LEU A 542 -7.43 -13.03 -25.50
CA LEU A 542 -8.12 -14.32 -25.33
C LEU A 542 -8.10 -15.16 -26.63
N ARG A 543 -8.21 -14.51 -27.80
CA ARG A 543 -8.03 -15.16 -29.10
C ARG A 543 -6.60 -15.68 -29.23
N PHE A 544 -5.59 -14.89 -28.87
CA PHE A 544 -4.20 -15.32 -28.90
C PHE A 544 -3.96 -16.58 -28.05
N ILE A 545 -4.52 -16.63 -26.83
CA ILE A 545 -4.45 -17.81 -25.95
C ILE A 545 -5.05 -19.03 -26.65
N LYS A 546 -6.24 -18.88 -27.23
CA LYS A 546 -6.95 -19.97 -27.91
C LYS A 546 -6.22 -20.46 -29.17
N GLU A 547 -5.84 -19.56 -30.07
CA GLU A 547 -5.21 -19.88 -31.35
C GLU A 547 -3.82 -20.51 -31.19
N ASN A 548 -3.10 -20.15 -30.12
CA ASN A 548 -1.80 -20.75 -29.80
C ASN A 548 -1.90 -21.97 -28.87
N ASN A 549 -3.12 -22.43 -28.56
CA ASN A 549 -3.38 -23.58 -27.69
C ASN A 549 -2.64 -23.47 -26.34
N ILE A 550 -2.66 -22.28 -25.75
CA ILE A 550 -2.08 -22.02 -24.42
C ILE A 550 -3.08 -22.51 -23.38
N LYS A 551 -2.73 -23.59 -22.68
CA LYS A 551 -3.63 -24.30 -21.76
C LYS A 551 -3.49 -23.85 -20.30
N ASN A 552 -4.47 -24.19 -19.47
CA ASN A 552 -4.41 -24.05 -18.01
C ASN A 552 -4.09 -22.62 -17.56
N VAL A 553 -4.82 -21.67 -18.15
CA VAL A 553 -4.68 -20.25 -17.86
C VAL A 553 -5.71 -19.85 -16.81
N VAL A 554 -5.25 -19.19 -15.75
CA VAL A 554 -6.06 -18.68 -14.66
C VAL A 554 -5.77 -17.20 -14.50
N PHE A 555 -6.81 -16.38 -14.47
CA PHE A 555 -6.73 -15.02 -13.98
C PHE A 555 -7.06 -15.02 -12.50
N ALA A 556 -6.27 -14.29 -11.69
CA ALA A 556 -6.59 -13.98 -10.32
C ALA A 556 -6.78 -12.46 -10.21
N THR A 557 -7.99 -12.04 -9.84
CA THR A 557 -8.48 -10.66 -10.05
C THR A 557 -9.07 -9.99 -8.81
N GLY A 558 -9.17 -8.66 -8.78
CA GLY A 558 -9.63 -7.84 -7.64
C GLY A 558 -10.66 -6.77 -8.04
N ASP A 559 -10.58 -5.57 -7.45
CA ASP A 559 -11.38 -4.34 -7.70
C ASP A 559 -12.88 -4.45 -7.32
N PHE A 560 -13.55 -5.51 -7.76
CA PHE A 560 -15.02 -5.63 -7.62
C PHE A 560 -15.50 -6.10 -6.24
N HIS A 561 -14.60 -6.22 -5.26
CA HIS A 561 -14.90 -6.51 -3.86
C HIS A 561 -15.64 -7.84 -3.60
N GLY A 562 -15.36 -8.91 -4.33
CA GLY A 562 -16.00 -10.20 -4.04
C GLY A 562 -15.34 -11.42 -4.66
N TYR A 563 -15.58 -12.59 -4.07
CA TYR A 563 -15.15 -13.85 -4.68
C TYR A 563 -16.17 -14.32 -5.73
N VAL A 564 -15.72 -14.38 -6.99
CA VAL A 564 -16.50 -14.90 -8.13
C VAL A 564 -15.58 -15.67 -9.08
N VAL A 565 -16.01 -16.88 -9.46
CA VAL A 565 -15.27 -17.77 -10.37
C VAL A 565 -16.10 -18.06 -11.60
N ASN A 566 -15.58 -17.68 -12.77
CA ASN A 566 -16.24 -17.88 -14.06
C ASN A 566 -15.29 -18.49 -15.09
N ASN A 567 -15.85 -19.25 -16.03
CA ASN A 567 -15.15 -19.53 -17.27
C ASN A 567 -15.14 -18.28 -18.14
N VAL A 568 -14.04 -18.02 -18.82
CA VAL A 568 -13.89 -16.80 -19.62
C VAL A 568 -14.15 -17.10 -21.10
N THR A 569 -15.01 -16.29 -21.71
CA THR A 569 -15.33 -16.30 -23.14
C THR A 569 -14.99 -14.97 -23.78
N TYR A 570 -14.89 -14.93 -25.11
CA TYR A 570 -14.77 -13.68 -25.87
C TYR A 570 -15.70 -13.66 -27.08
N GLN A 571 -15.95 -12.46 -27.62
CA GLN A 571 -16.72 -12.23 -28.84
C GLN A 571 -15.84 -11.54 -29.89
N GLU A 572 -16.07 -11.82 -31.16
CA GLU A 572 -15.34 -11.16 -32.26
C GLU A 572 -15.79 -9.71 -32.50
N ALA A 573 -17.03 -9.38 -32.12
CA ALA A 573 -17.62 -8.05 -32.13
C ALA A 573 -18.82 -8.01 -31.19
N ALA A 574 -19.33 -6.80 -30.90
CA ALA A 574 -20.52 -6.61 -30.07
C ALA A 574 -21.72 -7.44 -30.57
N GLY A 575 -22.33 -8.22 -29.68
CA GLY A 575 -23.51 -9.03 -29.96
C GLY A 575 -23.26 -10.32 -30.77
N GLN A 576 -22.00 -10.66 -31.07
CA GLN A 576 -21.66 -11.95 -31.68
C GLN A 576 -21.69 -13.09 -30.63
N PRO A 577 -21.78 -14.37 -31.04
CA PRO A 577 -21.71 -15.48 -30.10
C PRO A 577 -20.42 -15.50 -29.27
N GLN A 578 -20.53 -15.89 -28.01
CA GLN A 578 -19.38 -16.14 -27.14
C GLN A 578 -18.57 -17.35 -27.60
N ILE A 579 -17.25 -17.22 -27.55
CA ILE A 579 -16.28 -18.25 -27.93
C ILE A 579 -15.56 -18.73 -26.67
N PRO A 580 -15.62 -20.05 -26.35
CA PRO A 580 -14.96 -20.61 -25.16
C PRO A 580 -13.44 -20.64 -25.28
N THR A 581 -12.74 -20.35 -24.17
CA THR A 581 -11.27 -20.28 -24.11
C THR A 581 -10.61 -21.32 -23.20
N ASP A 582 -11.39 -21.97 -22.31
CA ASP A 582 -10.90 -22.77 -21.18
C ASP A 582 -10.07 -21.98 -20.13
N VAL A 583 -10.06 -20.65 -20.22
CA VAL A 583 -9.50 -19.76 -19.20
C VAL A 583 -10.48 -19.65 -18.03
N ILE A 584 -9.95 -19.61 -16.81
CA ILE A 584 -10.72 -19.39 -15.57
C ILE A 584 -10.38 -18.00 -15.04
N ASP A 585 -11.37 -17.24 -14.60
CA ASP A 585 -11.17 -16.07 -13.75
C ASP A 585 -11.55 -16.41 -12.32
N VAL A 586 -10.68 -16.07 -11.36
CA VAL A 586 -10.87 -16.26 -9.92
C VAL A 586 -10.70 -14.90 -9.25
N MET A 587 -11.81 -14.18 -9.10
CA MET A 587 -11.85 -12.89 -8.43
C MET A 587 -11.71 -13.08 -6.91
N THR A 588 -10.98 -12.22 -6.22
CA THR A 588 -10.78 -12.26 -4.77
C THR A 588 -11.75 -11.35 -4.03
N SER A 589 -12.15 -11.79 -2.84
CA SER A 589 -12.78 -10.90 -1.86
C SER A 589 -11.81 -9.79 -1.43
N PRO A 590 -12.34 -8.63 -0.99
CA PRO A 590 -11.53 -7.51 -0.53
C PRO A 590 -10.97 -7.85 0.85
N VAL A 591 -9.81 -7.35 1.20
CA VAL A 591 -9.29 -7.55 2.56
C VAL A 591 -10.08 -6.76 3.60
N ALA A 592 -10.46 -5.52 3.28
CA ALA A 592 -11.47 -4.76 3.99
C ALA A 592 -11.83 -3.49 3.20
N ILE A 593 -13.13 -3.26 3.01
CA ILE A 593 -13.64 -2.08 2.30
C ILE A 593 -14.98 -1.60 2.82
N GLN A 594 -15.12 -0.29 3.05
CA GLN A 594 -16.38 0.38 3.32
C GLN A 594 -16.62 1.50 2.31
N LEU A 595 -17.90 1.72 1.99
CA LEU A 595 -18.35 2.84 1.17
C LEU A 595 -19.25 3.75 2.01
N ASN A 596 -19.23 5.05 1.69
CA ASN A 596 -20.10 6.04 2.34
C ASN A 596 -21.33 6.31 1.47
N ILE A 597 -22.49 5.72 1.83
CA ILE A 597 -23.70 5.77 1.00
C ILE A 597 -24.84 6.60 1.62
N GLY A 598 -24.61 7.89 1.90
CA GLY A 598 -25.65 8.84 2.36
C GLY A 598 -26.30 8.57 3.73
N GLN A 599 -26.31 7.33 4.21
CA GLN A 599 -26.79 6.86 5.50
C GLN A 599 -25.62 6.55 6.47
N GLY A 600 -24.38 6.76 6.04
CA GLY A 600 -23.17 6.49 6.79
C GLY A 600 -22.27 5.43 6.12
N PRO A 601 -21.17 5.05 6.78
CA PRO A 601 -20.28 3.98 6.32
C PRO A 601 -21.01 2.64 6.29
N PHE A 602 -20.83 1.91 5.20
CA PHE A 602 -21.41 0.61 4.93
C PHE A 602 -20.31 -0.35 4.50
N ALA A 603 -20.23 -1.51 5.14
CA ALA A 603 -19.30 -2.57 4.75
C ALA A 603 -19.71 -3.05 3.35
N ALA A 604 -18.80 -2.94 2.39
CA ALA A 604 -19.16 -2.97 0.98
C ALA A 604 -18.52 -4.13 0.19
N PRO A 605 -18.61 -5.40 0.66
CA PRO A 605 -18.34 -6.49 -0.26
C PRO A 605 -19.39 -6.49 -1.39
N PHE A 606 -19.08 -7.19 -2.47
CA PHE A 606 -19.75 -7.09 -3.75
C PHE A 606 -21.26 -7.36 -3.69
N GLY A 607 -21.70 -8.30 -2.85
CA GLY A 607 -23.11 -8.69 -2.75
C GLY A 607 -23.99 -7.59 -2.20
N PRO A 608 -23.74 -7.11 -0.96
CA PRO A 608 -24.43 -5.97 -0.39
C PRO A 608 -24.37 -4.72 -1.30
N ALA A 609 -23.21 -4.43 -1.90
CA ALA A 609 -23.06 -3.31 -2.83
C ALA A 609 -23.93 -3.48 -4.09
N THR A 610 -23.94 -4.67 -4.69
CA THR A 610 -24.80 -5.01 -5.84
C THR A 610 -26.26 -4.75 -5.52
N VAL A 611 -26.77 -5.24 -4.39
CA VAL A 611 -28.18 -5.02 -4.01
C VAL A 611 -28.48 -3.56 -3.72
N ALA A 612 -27.57 -2.86 -3.03
CA ALA A 612 -27.72 -1.45 -2.70
C ALA A 612 -27.82 -0.58 -3.97
N PHE A 613 -26.89 -0.74 -4.91
CA PHE A 613 -26.76 0.10 -6.10
C PHE A 613 -27.65 -0.32 -7.27
N THR A 614 -28.23 -1.52 -7.27
CA THR A 614 -29.19 -1.91 -8.32
C THR A 614 -30.41 -0.97 -8.28
N PRO A 615 -30.78 -0.30 -9.39
CA PRO A 615 -31.91 0.62 -9.41
C PRO A 615 -33.23 -0.05 -9.04
N ALA A 616 -34.13 0.68 -8.37
CA ALA A 616 -35.44 0.16 -7.96
C ALA A 616 -36.32 -0.35 -9.13
N ALA A 617 -36.07 0.15 -10.34
CA ALA A 617 -36.73 -0.32 -11.56
C ALA A 617 -36.34 -1.76 -11.95
N LEU A 618 -35.16 -2.22 -11.53
CA LEU A 618 -34.64 -3.56 -11.82
C LEU A 618 -34.71 -4.47 -10.58
N LEU A 619 -34.57 -3.90 -9.39
CA LEU A 619 -34.69 -4.60 -8.11
C LEU A 619 -35.57 -3.79 -7.16
N PRO A 620 -36.90 -4.03 -7.15
CA PRO A 620 -37.84 -3.30 -6.31
C PRO A 620 -37.47 -3.38 -4.82
N GLN A 621 -37.90 -2.38 -4.03
CA GLN A 621 -37.59 -2.34 -2.60
C GLN A 621 -38.02 -3.60 -1.85
N SER A 622 -39.15 -4.21 -2.22
CA SER A 622 -39.61 -5.47 -1.63
C SER A 622 -38.62 -6.63 -1.82
N GLU A 623 -37.90 -6.67 -2.94
CA GLU A 623 -36.86 -7.68 -3.19
C GLU A 623 -35.57 -7.36 -2.43
N LYS A 624 -35.22 -6.07 -2.28
CA LYS A 624 -34.12 -5.65 -1.41
C LYS A 624 -34.39 -6.02 0.05
N ASP A 625 -35.63 -5.81 0.52
CA ASP A 625 -36.08 -6.20 1.86
C ASP A 625 -36.05 -7.73 2.02
N ARG A 626 -36.48 -8.48 0.99
CA ARG A 626 -36.37 -9.94 0.96
C ARG A 626 -34.92 -10.39 1.12
N TYR A 627 -34.00 -9.82 0.35
CA TYR A 627 -32.57 -10.09 0.46
C TYR A 627 -32.04 -9.83 1.88
N ASN A 628 -32.41 -8.69 2.49
CA ASN A 628 -31.99 -8.35 3.84
C ASN A 628 -32.50 -9.34 4.89
N SER A 629 -33.68 -9.94 4.67
CA SER A 629 -34.28 -10.94 5.55
C SER A 629 -33.71 -12.36 5.39
N LEU A 630 -32.90 -12.63 4.36
CA LEU A 630 -32.34 -13.97 4.13
C LEU A 630 -31.41 -14.36 5.30
N PRO A 631 -31.61 -15.54 5.93
CA PRO A 631 -30.93 -15.88 7.18
C PRO A 631 -29.48 -16.37 7.00
N THR A 632 -29.08 -16.77 5.79
CA THR A 632 -27.75 -17.38 5.55
C THR A 632 -27.00 -16.66 4.43
N ARG A 633 -25.66 -16.70 4.47
CA ARG A 633 -24.81 -16.12 3.41
C ARG A 633 -25.04 -16.83 2.09
N GLU A 634 -25.20 -18.15 2.09
CA GLU A 634 -25.40 -18.97 0.90
C GLU A 634 -26.69 -18.60 0.15
N GLN A 635 -27.75 -18.25 0.89
CA GLN A 635 -28.99 -17.75 0.28
C GLN A 635 -28.83 -16.34 -0.28
N LYS A 636 -28.07 -15.48 0.40
CA LYS A 636 -27.75 -14.13 -0.10
C LYS A 636 -26.85 -14.19 -1.34
N ASP A 637 -25.85 -15.06 -1.36
CA ASP A 637 -24.99 -15.33 -2.50
C ASP A 637 -25.82 -15.84 -3.69
N ALA A 638 -26.71 -16.80 -3.48
CA ALA A 638 -27.62 -17.29 -4.54
C ALA A 638 -28.54 -16.19 -5.08
N PHE A 639 -29.02 -15.28 -4.23
CA PHE A 639 -29.80 -14.13 -4.65
C PHE A 639 -28.99 -13.19 -5.55
N VAL A 640 -27.74 -12.89 -5.19
CA VAL A 640 -26.84 -12.06 -6.00
C VAL A 640 -26.47 -12.75 -7.30
N ARG A 641 -26.17 -14.06 -7.29
CA ARG A 641 -25.94 -14.85 -8.50
C ARG A 641 -27.09 -14.70 -9.50
N ASN A 642 -28.33 -14.81 -9.03
CA ASN A 642 -29.50 -14.64 -9.89
C ASN A 642 -29.60 -13.23 -10.51
N ILE A 643 -29.19 -12.19 -9.78
CA ILE A 643 -29.12 -10.82 -10.35
C ILE A 643 -28.07 -10.77 -11.46
N LEU A 644 -26.88 -11.33 -11.24
CA LEU A 644 -25.80 -11.35 -12.24
C LEU A 644 -26.21 -12.13 -13.48
N ASP A 645 -26.72 -13.35 -13.32
CA ASP A 645 -27.15 -14.19 -14.45
C ASP A 645 -28.28 -13.52 -15.27
N THR A 646 -29.21 -12.83 -14.59
CA THR A 646 -30.27 -12.06 -15.26
C THR A 646 -29.71 -10.90 -16.07
N ARG A 647 -28.62 -10.27 -15.62
CA ARG A 647 -27.94 -9.16 -16.32
C ARG A 647 -27.14 -9.64 -17.53
N THR A 648 -26.47 -10.77 -17.40
CA THR A 648 -25.55 -11.28 -18.41
C THR A 648 -26.25 -12.05 -19.53
N ALA A 649 -27.36 -12.73 -19.22
CA ALA A 649 -28.09 -13.55 -20.21
C ALA A 649 -28.54 -12.80 -21.48
N PRO A 650 -29.10 -11.57 -21.43
CA PRO A 650 -29.49 -10.83 -22.63
C PRO A 650 -28.31 -10.43 -23.54
N LEU A 651 -27.09 -10.41 -23.00
CA LEU A 651 -25.86 -10.09 -23.73
C LEU A 651 -25.22 -11.35 -24.34
N GLY A 652 -25.80 -12.53 -24.10
CA GLY A 652 -25.27 -13.82 -24.53
C GLY A 652 -24.01 -14.24 -23.78
N TYR A 653 -23.79 -13.68 -22.59
CA TYR A 653 -22.64 -13.98 -21.73
C TYR A 653 -22.92 -15.24 -20.90
N ASP A 654 -21.87 -15.94 -20.52
CA ASP A 654 -22.01 -17.15 -19.71
C ASP A 654 -22.54 -16.83 -18.30
N PRO A 655 -23.36 -17.70 -17.72
CA PRO A 655 -23.79 -17.56 -16.33
C PRO A 655 -22.60 -17.70 -15.38
N VAL A 656 -22.74 -17.17 -14.16
CA VAL A 656 -21.71 -17.28 -13.15
C VAL A 656 -21.43 -18.74 -12.81
N GLY A 657 -20.16 -19.12 -12.69
CA GLY A 657 -19.70 -20.45 -12.33
C GLY A 657 -18.89 -21.16 -13.41
N LEU A 658 -18.57 -22.43 -13.14
CA LEU A 658 -17.86 -23.32 -14.07
C LEU A 658 -18.76 -24.46 -14.58
N GLU A 659 -19.99 -24.55 -14.08
CA GLU A 659 -20.94 -25.59 -14.41
C GLU A 659 -21.29 -25.56 -15.92
N GLY A 660 -21.15 -26.69 -16.60
CA GLY A 660 -21.43 -26.80 -18.04
C GLY A 660 -20.31 -26.28 -18.95
N SER A 661 -19.22 -25.73 -18.39
CA SER A 661 -18.03 -25.36 -19.15
C SER A 661 -17.18 -26.58 -19.55
N GLY A 662 -16.20 -26.37 -20.44
CA GLY A 662 -15.21 -27.39 -20.84
C GLY A 662 -14.06 -27.58 -19.84
N ILE A 663 -14.13 -26.95 -18.66
CA ILE A 663 -13.09 -27.01 -17.63
C ILE A 663 -13.37 -28.19 -16.70
N ASP A 664 -12.36 -29.04 -16.48
CA ASP A 664 -12.47 -30.18 -15.56
C ASP A 664 -12.28 -29.70 -14.11
N ALA A 665 -13.34 -29.09 -13.58
CA ALA A 665 -13.41 -28.56 -12.23
C ALA A 665 -14.43 -29.31 -11.36
N LYS A 666 -14.10 -29.47 -10.08
CA LYS A 666 -14.98 -30.04 -9.06
C LYS A 666 -15.06 -29.11 -7.86
N LEU A 667 -16.25 -28.62 -7.59
CA LEU A 667 -16.58 -27.89 -6.36
C LEU A 667 -16.55 -28.86 -5.16
N LEU A 668 -15.80 -28.51 -4.12
CA LEU A 668 -15.61 -29.31 -2.91
C LEU A 668 -16.41 -28.75 -1.73
N GLN A 669 -16.47 -27.41 -1.61
CA GLN A 669 -17.20 -26.71 -0.56
C GLN A 669 -17.69 -25.35 -1.08
N GLY A 670 -18.85 -24.89 -0.59
CA GLY A 670 -19.36 -23.56 -0.90
C GLY A 670 -20.00 -23.47 -2.29
N GLN A 671 -19.74 -22.36 -2.98
CA GLN A 671 -20.22 -22.05 -4.33
C GLN A 671 -19.10 -21.35 -5.12
N TYR A 672 -19.23 -21.20 -6.44
CA TYR A 672 -18.33 -20.37 -7.26
C TYR A 672 -18.57 -18.85 -7.09
N LEU A 673 -19.40 -18.46 -6.13
CA LEU A 673 -19.68 -17.08 -5.78
C LEU A 673 -19.82 -16.97 -4.26
N GLY A 674 -19.09 -16.02 -3.65
CA GLY A 674 -19.05 -15.76 -2.21
C GLY A 674 -18.79 -14.28 -1.94
N VAL A 675 -19.84 -13.48 -1.88
CA VAL A 675 -19.78 -12.02 -2.07
C VAL A 675 -20.22 -11.24 -0.82
N HIS A 676 -20.21 -11.91 0.33
CA HIS A 676 -20.62 -11.37 1.64
C HIS A 676 -19.51 -11.49 2.70
N THR A 677 -18.24 -11.57 2.27
CA THR A 677 -17.09 -11.71 3.17
C THR A 677 -15.95 -10.80 2.76
N TYR A 678 -15.12 -10.42 3.72
CA TYR A 678 -13.75 -9.96 3.44
C TYR A 678 -12.81 -11.16 3.47
N GLY A 679 -11.74 -11.19 2.67
CA GLY A 679 -10.99 -12.43 2.50
C GLY A 679 -9.78 -12.40 1.58
N TRP A 680 -9.32 -13.60 1.22
CA TRP A 680 -8.22 -13.85 0.28
C TRP A 680 -8.32 -15.27 -0.30
N ASN A 681 -7.65 -15.50 -1.44
CA ASN A 681 -7.63 -16.79 -2.13
C ASN A 681 -6.26 -17.50 -1.98
N GLU A 682 -6.26 -18.76 -1.54
CA GLU A 682 -5.10 -19.66 -1.57
C GLU A 682 -5.17 -20.55 -2.81
N PHE A 683 -4.08 -20.62 -3.56
CA PHE A 683 -3.90 -21.49 -4.72
C PHE A 683 -2.81 -22.52 -4.40
N GLU A 684 -3.12 -23.80 -4.55
CA GLU A 684 -2.21 -24.91 -4.31
C GLU A 684 -2.14 -25.83 -5.52
N ILE A 685 -0.95 -25.97 -6.08
CA ILE A 685 -0.64 -26.92 -7.15
C ILE A 685 -0.01 -28.15 -6.53
N THR A 686 -0.70 -29.27 -6.65
CA THR A 686 -0.25 -30.54 -6.06
C THR A 686 0.97 -31.09 -6.82
N PRO A 687 2.07 -31.46 -6.13
CA PRO A 687 3.21 -32.12 -6.77
C PRO A 687 2.78 -33.40 -7.50
N GLY A 688 3.31 -33.62 -8.71
CA GLY A 688 3.00 -34.80 -9.51
C GLY A 688 1.69 -34.70 -10.30
N THR A 689 0.52 -34.66 -9.64
CA THR A 689 -0.78 -34.59 -10.34
C THR A 689 -1.02 -33.24 -11.01
N GLN A 690 -0.37 -32.19 -10.48
CA GLN A 690 -0.52 -30.81 -10.93
C GLN A 690 -1.97 -30.29 -10.86
N GLN A 691 -2.81 -30.93 -10.04
CA GLN A 691 -4.14 -30.43 -9.73
C GLN A 691 -4.02 -29.07 -9.03
N LEU A 692 -4.83 -28.10 -9.48
CA LEU A 692 -4.94 -26.80 -8.84
C LEU A 692 -6.12 -26.82 -7.86
N LEU A 693 -5.83 -26.75 -6.58
CA LEU A 693 -6.81 -26.51 -5.52
C LEU A 693 -6.88 -25.00 -5.24
N VAL A 694 -8.07 -24.44 -5.27
CA VAL A 694 -8.32 -23.05 -4.87
C VAL A 694 -9.19 -23.05 -3.62
N THR A 695 -8.74 -22.38 -2.57
CA THR A 695 -9.46 -22.22 -1.30
C THR A 695 -9.63 -20.73 -1.00
N THR A 696 -10.87 -20.29 -0.86
CA THR A 696 -11.18 -18.91 -0.47
C THR A 696 -11.43 -18.85 1.02
N TYR A 697 -10.67 -18.02 1.71
CA TYR A 697 -10.85 -17.72 3.13
C TYR A 697 -11.60 -16.40 3.29
N GLY A 698 -12.40 -16.29 4.35
CA GLY A 698 -13.05 -15.03 4.67
C GLY A 698 -13.44 -14.86 6.13
N VAL A 699 -13.83 -13.64 6.46
CA VAL A 699 -14.32 -13.17 7.77
C VAL A 699 -15.60 -12.35 7.58
N GLU A 700 -16.30 -12.07 8.69
CA GLU A 700 -17.47 -11.19 8.65
C GLU A 700 -17.05 -9.74 8.33
N PRO A 701 -17.70 -9.07 7.36
CA PRO A 701 -17.43 -7.68 7.03
C PRO A 701 -17.67 -6.73 8.20
N TYR A 702 -16.93 -5.62 8.23
CA TYR A 702 -17.04 -4.61 9.28
C TYR A 702 -16.75 -3.20 8.75
N THR A 703 -17.24 -2.18 9.45
CA THR A 703 -17.01 -0.77 9.15
C THR A 703 -16.10 -0.12 10.18
N GLN A 704 -15.58 1.07 9.87
CA GLN A 704 -14.79 1.87 10.80
C GLN A 704 -15.55 2.15 12.11
N PRO A 705 -16.82 2.61 12.10
CA PRO A 705 -17.57 2.78 13.35
C PRO A 705 -17.71 1.50 14.19
N GLN A 706 -17.85 0.33 13.55
CA GLN A 706 -17.92 -0.94 14.26
C GLN A 706 -16.57 -1.32 14.86
N LEU A 707 -15.48 -1.11 14.10
CA LEU A 707 -14.11 -1.30 14.57
C LEU A 707 -13.80 -0.38 15.75
N ASP A 708 -14.15 0.90 15.70
CA ASP A 708 -13.96 1.85 16.79
C ASP A 708 -14.77 1.50 18.04
N ALA A 709 -16.01 1.06 17.86
CA ALA A 709 -16.90 0.73 18.97
C ALA A 709 -16.47 -0.55 19.72
N ASN A 710 -15.94 -1.55 19.01
CA ASN A 710 -15.50 -2.80 19.60
C ASN A 710 -14.30 -3.43 18.85
N PRO A 711 -13.09 -2.88 19.01
CA PRO A 711 -11.91 -3.37 18.28
C PRO A 711 -11.62 -4.84 18.53
N GLN A 712 -11.86 -5.32 19.76
CA GLN A 712 -11.58 -6.71 20.15
C GLN A 712 -12.49 -7.71 19.43
N ALA A 713 -13.74 -7.35 19.12
CA ALA A 713 -14.60 -8.23 18.32
C ALA A 713 -14.06 -8.43 16.90
N ILE A 714 -13.50 -7.37 16.29
CA ILE A 714 -12.93 -7.43 14.95
C ILE A 714 -11.58 -8.17 14.95
N ILE A 715 -10.68 -7.81 15.88
CA ILE A 715 -9.35 -8.42 16.02
C ILE A 715 -9.42 -9.93 16.25
N ASN A 716 -10.42 -10.41 16.98
CA ASN A 716 -10.58 -11.83 17.31
C ASN A 716 -11.29 -12.65 16.22
N GLN A 717 -11.70 -12.04 15.10
CA GLN A 717 -12.25 -12.79 13.98
C GLN A 717 -11.22 -13.78 13.43
N LYS A 718 -11.68 -14.98 13.08
CA LYS A 718 -10.84 -16.05 12.50
C LYS A 718 -11.30 -16.35 11.08
N PRO A 719 -10.39 -16.36 10.09
CA PRO A 719 -10.75 -16.75 8.74
C PRO A 719 -11.33 -18.17 8.68
N PHE A 720 -12.41 -18.34 7.92
CA PHE A 720 -13.04 -19.63 7.62
C PHE A 720 -13.10 -19.87 6.11
N ILE A 721 -13.26 -21.12 5.68
CA ILE A 721 -13.37 -21.46 4.24
C ILE A 721 -14.76 -21.04 3.74
N VAL A 722 -14.77 -20.11 2.78
CA VAL A 722 -15.97 -19.64 2.05
C VAL A 722 -16.28 -20.59 0.90
N SER A 723 -15.26 -20.95 0.13
CA SER A 723 -15.38 -21.81 -1.04
C SER A 723 -14.10 -22.62 -1.25
N GLN A 724 -14.25 -23.80 -1.85
CA GLN A 724 -13.12 -24.62 -2.25
C GLN A 724 -13.47 -25.43 -3.49
N PHE A 725 -12.60 -25.43 -4.49
CA PHE A 725 -12.74 -26.25 -5.70
C PHE A 725 -11.38 -26.70 -6.21
N VAL A 726 -11.38 -27.78 -7.00
CA VAL A 726 -10.17 -28.32 -7.64
C VAL A 726 -10.34 -28.34 -9.16
N VAL A 727 -9.26 -28.10 -9.89
CA VAL A 727 -9.19 -28.15 -11.36
C VAL A 727 -8.10 -29.13 -11.79
N ASN A 728 -8.44 -30.05 -12.70
CA ASN A 728 -7.46 -30.92 -13.33
C ASN A 728 -6.83 -30.21 -14.55
N PRO A 729 -5.50 -30.25 -14.71
CA PRO A 729 -4.84 -29.64 -15.86
C PRO A 729 -5.10 -30.45 -17.15
N LYS A 730 -5.19 -29.73 -18.28
CA LYS A 730 -5.39 -30.26 -19.65
C LYS A 730 -4.10 -30.59 -20.42
#